data_AF-A0A933CTF9-F1
#
_entry.id   AF-A0A933CTF9-F1
#
_cell.length_a   1.000
_cell.length_b   1.000
_cell.length_c   1.000
_cell.angle_alpha   90.00
_cell.angle_beta   90.00
_cell.angle_gamma   90.00
#
_symmetry.space_group_name_H-M   'P 1'
#
loop_
_entity.id
_entity.type
_entity.pdbx_description
1 polymer ?
#
loop_
_entity_poly.entity_id
_entity_poly.type
_entity_poly.pdbx_seq_one_letter_code
_entity_poly.pdbx_strand_id
1 'polypeptide(L)'
;MQFTRRRFLQLATGTAGAAALMRGKLPGIGQAAEDLERWATPEEVSVPSICQQCPGGCGLLVRTLDGEVAGLSGNPLHPVNRGSVCPKAFGGLQLLYDTHRIKGPMARSGERGRFRAIGWDEALKMVTSRLADLRAKGLSHTVAILGGQYRGYRDTLWKRFAEAYGTPNYIRVRCFAPDKPALAHQLMQGVTTPLSYDLAETRFILSFGASLLESWVGPVHTSQAFARLRRSGERPRGLLVQVDPRRSATAIKADRWIPITPGTDGVLALGIANAMIREGLYDQDFVEEYTFGFEDWVDGSGQEHIGFKNLILREYGLLTVSAATGVPVKSILEIARNLATLKPAIIIGERGPAYGPDDLHTRMAIHSLNALVGNIGVPGGLLIQGDLPLAPLPTVNQDGVAKQGISQPRIDGAGEKQYLMVSDTPQLLPERIMSGKPYPVNALFLFATNPLANHPAKEALAGALKKIPFVVSFSPFLDDSSAMADLILPDHTYLERWQDDQVTHLAGFTCFSLAPPASKPLHQTRNTADVVLQITQALGGTVAQNFPWKKFEDLLREGVQGLYKSGRGYVVSIHAEEALRKVLEREGYWVSEFKDYDAFWNGLVQRGAWWDPTGLPVSRKALLRTRSGKFEFYSTALKQVVDKAVKQEGKTGSFVATLSAGKPEDLLFLPAVMIRTPEKTESFPLRLNTYRLMSRPMGGGRNQPWLLEQPAVHLHASWEGWVEVHPKTAAALGIRDEDWVWVESTKGRIKLRAKLYSWTRPDVVHIPLFGGEGPNPNDLIANEPDIFRGFGLLNTTPVRIRRV
;
A
#
# COMPACT_ATOMS: atom_id res chain seq x y z
N MET A 1 38.61 -35.52 -25.85
CA MET A 1 39.55 -34.50 -25.33
C MET A 1 38.80 -33.66 -24.30
N GLN A 2 39.14 -33.67 -23.01
CA GLN A 2 38.42 -32.91 -21.98
C GLN A 2 38.83 -31.43 -22.00
N PHE A 3 37.87 -30.53 -22.21
CA PHE A 3 38.05 -29.08 -22.10
C PHE A 3 38.02 -28.67 -20.62
N THR A 4 39.16 -28.25 -20.07
CA THR A 4 39.23 -27.70 -18.71
C THR A 4 39.21 -26.18 -18.73
N ARG A 5 38.63 -25.57 -17.70
CA ARG A 5 38.47 -24.11 -17.53
C ARG A 5 39.80 -23.34 -17.68
N ARG A 6 40.91 -23.95 -17.24
CA ARG A 6 42.28 -23.41 -17.37
C ARG A 6 42.76 -23.37 -18.84
N ARG A 7 42.39 -24.38 -19.63
CA ARG A 7 42.75 -24.46 -21.06
C ARG A 7 41.91 -23.52 -21.92
N PHE A 8 40.65 -23.28 -21.53
CA PHE A 8 39.81 -22.22 -22.12
C PHE A 8 40.40 -20.82 -21.90
N LEU A 9 40.83 -20.51 -20.67
CA LEU A 9 41.49 -19.23 -20.36
C LEU A 9 42.85 -19.07 -21.07
N GLN A 10 43.61 -20.16 -21.24
CA GLN A 10 44.86 -20.17 -22.03
C GLN A 10 44.60 -19.96 -23.53
N LEU A 11 43.52 -20.54 -24.07
CA LEU A 11 43.10 -20.29 -25.45
C LEU A 11 42.61 -18.85 -25.64
N ALA A 12 41.84 -18.31 -24.69
CA ALA A 12 41.34 -16.93 -24.73
C ALA A 12 42.46 -15.88 -24.61
N THR A 13 43.47 -16.13 -23.78
CA THR A 13 44.66 -15.26 -23.67
C THR A 13 45.58 -15.38 -24.88
N GLY A 14 45.67 -16.56 -25.49
CA GLY A 14 46.37 -16.76 -26.77
C GLY A 14 45.72 -16.03 -27.94
N THR A 15 44.39 -15.94 -27.97
CA THR A 15 43.65 -15.19 -29.01
C THR A 15 43.76 -13.66 -28.86
N ALA A 16 43.83 -13.14 -27.64
CA ALA A 16 44.05 -11.70 -27.41
C ALA A 16 45.44 -11.24 -27.89
N GLY A 17 46.48 -12.04 -27.65
CA GLY A 17 47.84 -11.77 -28.13
C GLY A 17 47.98 -11.83 -29.66
N ALA A 18 47.23 -12.71 -30.33
CA ALA A 18 47.21 -12.80 -31.79
C ALA A 18 46.42 -11.64 -32.45
N ALA A 19 45.37 -11.14 -31.79
CA ALA A 19 44.61 -9.98 -32.27
C ALA A 19 45.44 -8.68 -32.25
N ALA A 20 46.33 -8.52 -31.27
CA ALA A 20 47.21 -7.34 -31.16
C ALA A 20 48.23 -7.23 -32.31
N LEU A 21 48.70 -8.36 -32.87
CA LEU A 21 49.63 -8.41 -34.01
C LEU A 21 48.97 -8.12 -35.37
N MET A 22 47.64 -8.18 -35.45
CA MET A 22 46.86 -7.94 -36.68
C MET A 22 46.25 -6.53 -36.74
N ARG A 23 46.59 -5.63 -35.79
CA ARG A 23 46.07 -4.25 -35.66
C ARG A 23 46.21 -3.36 -36.90
N GLY A 24 46.96 -3.77 -37.92
CA GLY A 24 47.28 -2.92 -39.08
C GLY A 24 46.65 -3.27 -40.43
N LYS A 25 45.87 -4.36 -40.60
CA LYS A 25 45.51 -4.81 -41.97
C LYS A 25 44.04 -5.14 -42.28
N LEU A 26 43.13 -5.15 -41.30
CA LEU A 26 41.70 -5.44 -41.57
C LEU A 26 40.79 -4.55 -40.69
N PRO A 27 40.00 -3.62 -41.26
CA PRO A 27 39.23 -2.63 -40.50
C PRO A 27 38.15 -3.18 -39.55
N GLY A 28 37.87 -4.49 -39.57
CA GLY A 28 36.86 -5.13 -38.70
C GLY A 28 37.41 -5.91 -37.51
N ILE A 29 38.72 -6.22 -37.48
CA ILE A 29 39.32 -6.99 -36.37
C ILE A 29 39.62 -6.11 -35.16
N GLY A 30 39.96 -4.83 -35.38
CA GLY A 30 40.19 -3.86 -34.29
C GLY A 30 38.94 -3.65 -33.44
N GLN A 31 37.79 -3.45 -34.09
CA GLN A 31 36.50 -3.26 -33.41
C GLN A 31 36.04 -4.54 -32.70
N ALA A 32 36.18 -5.71 -33.34
CA ALA A 32 35.87 -6.98 -32.70
C ALA A 32 36.79 -7.30 -31.51
N ALA A 33 38.08 -6.92 -31.57
CA ALA A 33 39.02 -7.09 -30.47
C ALA A 33 38.75 -6.12 -29.32
N GLU A 34 38.39 -4.87 -29.62
CA GLU A 34 37.93 -3.88 -28.62
C GLU A 34 36.62 -4.31 -27.96
N ASP A 35 35.67 -4.86 -28.73
CA ASP A 35 34.43 -5.42 -28.19
C ASP A 35 34.71 -6.65 -27.31
N LEU A 36 35.66 -7.51 -27.68
CA LEU A 36 36.11 -8.67 -26.89
C LEU A 36 36.81 -8.25 -25.58
N GLU A 37 37.68 -7.24 -25.62
CA GLU A 37 38.30 -6.66 -24.41
C GLU A 37 37.26 -6.00 -23.51
N ARG A 38 36.33 -5.24 -24.08
CA ARG A 38 35.20 -4.63 -23.36
C ARG A 38 34.31 -5.68 -22.70
N TRP A 39 33.98 -6.77 -23.39
CA TRP A 39 33.23 -7.89 -22.79
C TRP A 39 34.01 -8.64 -21.71
N ALA A 40 35.34 -8.68 -21.81
CA ALA A 40 36.20 -9.34 -20.83
C ALA A 40 36.38 -8.51 -19.54
N THR A 41 36.36 -7.17 -19.65
CA THR A 41 36.52 -6.24 -18.52
C THR A 41 35.54 -5.06 -18.62
N PRO A 42 34.23 -5.29 -18.46
CA PRO A 42 33.25 -4.21 -18.51
C PRO A 42 33.46 -3.24 -17.33
N GLU A 43 33.17 -1.96 -17.56
CA GLU A 43 33.13 -0.97 -16.49
C GLU A 43 31.94 -1.28 -15.58
N GLU A 44 32.23 -1.68 -14.34
CA GLU A 44 31.22 -1.99 -13.35
C GLU A 44 30.97 -0.81 -12.41
N VAL A 45 29.72 -0.30 -12.43
CA VAL A 45 29.30 0.78 -11.54
C VAL A 45 28.07 0.34 -10.74
N SER A 46 28.00 0.72 -9.46
CA SER A 46 26.82 0.51 -8.62
C SER A 46 26.12 1.84 -8.34
N VAL A 47 24.88 1.97 -8.78
CA VAL A 47 24.07 3.19 -8.63
C VAL A 47 22.90 2.94 -7.66
N PRO A 48 22.67 3.81 -6.66
CA PRO A 48 21.51 3.67 -5.79
C PRO A 48 20.19 3.76 -6.54
N SER A 49 19.22 2.93 -6.15
CA SER A 49 17.84 2.98 -6.64
C SER A 49 16.84 2.63 -5.55
N ILE A 50 15.54 2.69 -5.86
CA ILE A 50 14.46 2.41 -4.92
C ILE A 50 13.50 1.41 -5.56
N CYS A 51 13.14 0.34 -4.84
CA CYS A 51 12.19 -0.65 -5.32
C CYS A 51 10.75 -0.12 -5.26
N GLN A 52 10.09 0.03 -6.42
CA GLN A 52 8.71 0.52 -6.53
C GLN A 52 7.66 -0.60 -6.73
N GLN A 53 8.01 -1.87 -6.50
CA GLN A 53 7.07 -2.99 -6.72
C GLN A 53 6.06 -3.20 -5.58
N CYS A 54 6.30 -2.58 -4.41
CA CYS A 54 5.42 -2.63 -3.25
C CYS A 54 5.63 -1.39 -2.36
N PRO A 55 4.90 -1.22 -1.25
CA PRO A 55 5.00 -0.01 -0.45
C PRO A 55 6.12 -0.01 0.58
N GLY A 56 7.00 -1.03 0.54
CA GLY A 56 8.11 -1.16 1.47
C GLY A 56 9.23 -0.13 1.29
N GLY A 57 9.37 0.50 0.12
CA GLY A 57 10.42 1.51 -0.10
C GLY A 57 11.85 0.99 0.15
N CYS A 58 12.16 -0.24 -0.29
CA CYS A 58 13.48 -0.82 -0.07
C CYS A 58 14.53 -0.13 -0.97
N GLY A 59 15.65 0.27 -0.39
CA GLY A 59 16.81 0.78 -1.12
C GLY A 59 17.53 -0.33 -1.87
N LEU A 60 17.88 -0.05 -3.12
CA LEU A 60 18.58 -0.96 -4.03
C LEU A 60 19.94 -0.38 -4.42
N LEU A 61 20.83 -1.26 -4.85
CA LEU A 61 21.98 -0.94 -5.67
C LEU A 61 21.81 -1.61 -7.03
N VAL A 62 21.90 -0.81 -8.08
CA VAL A 62 21.80 -1.25 -9.46
C VAL A 62 23.21 -1.38 -9.99
N ARG A 63 23.62 -2.61 -10.29
CA ARG A 63 24.90 -2.90 -10.92
C ARG A 63 24.75 -2.70 -12.42
N THR A 64 25.54 -1.81 -12.98
CA THR A 64 25.67 -1.62 -14.42
C THR A 64 26.99 -2.15 -14.94
N LEU A 65 26.99 -2.65 -16.17
CA LEU A 65 28.17 -3.07 -16.93
C LEU A 65 28.16 -2.25 -18.23
N ASP A 66 29.14 -1.37 -18.39
CA ASP A 66 29.21 -0.39 -19.50
C ASP A 66 27.91 0.43 -19.69
N GLY A 67 27.23 0.75 -18.59
CA GLY A 67 25.97 1.49 -18.58
C GLY A 67 24.70 0.66 -18.79
N GLU A 68 24.81 -0.64 -19.08
CA GLU A 68 23.67 -1.56 -19.13
C GLU A 68 23.41 -2.18 -17.77
N VAL A 69 22.14 -2.34 -17.38
CA VAL A 69 21.78 -2.87 -16.06
C VAL A 69 21.96 -4.39 -16.04
N ALA A 70 22.93 -4.87 -15.27
CA ALA A 70 23.24 -6.28 -15.15
C ALA A 70 22.63 -6.95 -13.91
N GLY A 71 22.34 -6.18 -12.85
CA GLY A 71 21.87 -6.78 -11.61
C GLY A 71 21.27 -5.79 -10.61
N LEU A 72 20.47 -6.33 -9.70
CA LEU A 72 19.87 -5.59 -8.58
C LEU A 72 20.23 -6.30 -7.28
N SER A 73 20.72 -5.53 -6.31
CA SER A 73 20.95 -5.98 -4.93
C SER A 73 20.33 -4.99 -3.94
N GLY A 74 20.19 -5.38 -2.68
CA GLY A 74 19.75 -4.45 -1.64
C GLY A 74 20.89 -3.52 -1.25
N ASN A 75 20.58 -2.26 -0.98
CA ASN A 75 21.55 -1.32 -0.41
C ASN A 75 21.84 -1.69 1.07
N PRO A 76 23.07 -2.08 1.43
CA PRO A 76 23.42 -2.45 2.81
C PRO A 76 23.26 -1.31 3.82
N LEU A 77 23.41 -0.07 3.35
CA LEU A 77 23.30 1.14 4.18
C LEU A 77 21.84 1.49 4.47
N HIS A 78 20.90 1.03 3.63
CA HIS A 78 19.52 1.47 3.71
C HIS A 78 18.80 0.84 4.93
N PRO A 79 18.14 1.63 5.79
CA PRO A 79 17.67 1.16 7.11
C PRO A 79 16.53 0.16 7.03
N VAL A 80 15.70 0.24 5.99
CA VAL A 80 14.53 -0.62 5.78
C VAL A 80 14.90 -2.08 5.55
N ASN A 81 15.99 -2.30 4.80
CA ASN A 81 16.29 -3.61 4.25
C ASN A 81 17.71 -4.07 4.50
N ARG A 82 18.65 -3.19 4.92
CA ARG A 82 20.00 -3.58 5.35
C ARG A 82 20.67 -4.58 4.39
N GLY A 83 20.55 -4.32 3.08
CA GLY A 83 21.09 -5.18 2.02
C GLY A 83 20.20 -6.38 1.59
N SER A 84 19.19 -6.74 2.38
CA SER A 84 18.23 -7.79 2.04
C SER A 84 17.23 -7.34 0.98
N VAL A 85 16.71 -8.27 0.19
CA VAL A 85 15.64 -8.01 -0.78
C VAL A 85 14.66 -9.17 -0.84
N CYS A 86 13.43 -8.90 -1.25
CA CYS A 86 12.43 -9.94 -1.56
C CYS A 86 12.44 -10.25 -3.07
N PRO A 87 11.77 -11.34 -3.52
CA PRO A 87 11.78 -11.74 -4.93
C PRO A 87 11.39 -10.64 -5.91
N LYS A 88 10.45 -9.76 -5.52
CA LYS A 88 9.99 -8.62 -6.33
C LYS A 88 11.13 -7.70 -6.79
N ALA A 89 12.17 -7.51 -5.97
CA ALA A 89 13.29 -6.64 -6.36
C ALA A 89 13.96 -7.14 -7.65
N PHE A 90 14.17 -8.45 -7.78
CA PHE A 90 14.77 -9.06 -8.98
C PHE A 90 13.86 -8.96 -10.20
N GLY A 91 12.54 -8.98 -9.99
CA GLY A 91 11.55 -8.70 -11.03
C GLY A 91 11.67 -7.31 -11.66
N GLY A 92 12.43 -6.40 -11.06
CA GLY A 92 12.75 -5.08 -11.63
C GLY A 92 13.44 -5.15 -12.99
N LEU A 93 14.36 -6.10 -13.17
CA LEU A 93 15.05 -6.31 -14.45
C LEU A 93 14.07 -6.72 -15.55
N GLN A 94 13.09 -7.57 -15.20
CA GLN A 94 12.05 -7.97 -16.14
C GLN A 94 11.20 -6.80 -16.59
N LEU A 95 10.93 -5.81 -15.71
CA LEU A 95 10.19 -4.62 -16.11
C LEU A 95 11.00 -3.70 -17.03
N LEU A 96 12.31 -3.55 -16.79
CA LEU A 96 13.19 -2.72 -17.62
C LEU A 96 13.30 -3.27 -19.04
N TYR A 97 13.56 -4.58 -19.13
CA TYR A 97 13.82 -5.29 -20.40
C TYR A 97 12.61 -6.02 -20.97
N ASP A 98 11.39 -5.72 -20.49
CA ASP A 98 10.17 -6.32 -21.05
C ASP A 98 10.01 -5.89 -22.51
N THR A 99 9.90 -6.88 -23.40
CA THR A 99 9.74 -6.69 -24.84
C THR A 99 8.40 -6.04 -25.22
N HIS A 100 7.40 -6.06 -24.33
CA HIS A 100 6.08 -5.47 -24.54
C HIS A 100 5.99 -4.00 -24.09
N ARG A 101 7.11 -3.39 -23.67
CA ARG A 101 7.13 -1.97 -23.33
C ARG A 101 6.74 -1.09 -24.51
N ILE A 102 5.99 -0.04 -24.22
CA ILE A 102 5.63 0.97 -25.20
C ILE A 102 6.88 1.80 -25.51
N LYS A 103 7.23 1.87 -26.79
CA LYS A 103 8.52 2.46 -27.24
C LYS A 103 8.48 3.99 -27.40
N GLY A 104 7.30 4.59 -27.44
CA GLY A 104 7.10 6.04 -27.62
C GLY A 104 5.61 6.41 -27.56
N PRO A 105 5.26 7.70 -27.64
CA PRO A 105 3.88 8.16 -27.57
C PRO A 105 2.99 7.55 -28.66
N MET A 106 1.74 7.26 -28.31
CA MET A 106 0.78 6.68 -29.24
C MET A 106 -0.59 7.34 -29.09
N ALA A 107 -1.23 7.64 -30.22
CA ALA A 107 -2.61 8.14 -30.25
C ALA A 107 -3.54 7.09 -30.80
N ARG A 108 -4.78 7.06 -30.31
CA ARG A 108 -5.81 6.16 -30.80
C ARG A 108 -6.08 6.37 -32.30
N SER A 109 -6.26 5.27 -33.02
CA SER A 109 -6.59 5.25 -34.45
C SER A 109 -7.82 4.36 -34.68
N GLY A 110 -9.00 4.97 -34.72
CA GLY A 110 -10.27 4.26 -34.90
C GLY A 110 -10.85 3.72 -33.58
N GLU A 111 -11.12 2.41 -33.51
CA GLU A 111 -11.66 1.76 -32.31
C GLU A 111 -10.67 1.82 -31.13
N ARG A 112 -11.18 1.84 -29.89
CA ARG A 112 -10.31 1.78 -28.70
C ARG A 112 -9.49 0.48 -28.73
N GLY A 113 -8.22 0.57 -28.32
CA GLY A 113 -7.24 -0.52 -28.40
C GLY A 113 -6.36 -0.49 -29.66
N ARG A 114 -6.71 0.31 -30.69
CA ARG A 114 -5.87 0.51 -31.87
C ARG A 114 -5.15 1.85 -31.78
N PHE A 115 -3.85 1.84 -32.02
CA PHE A 115 -2.99 3.00 -31.84
C PHE A 115 -2.07 3.23 -33.03
N ARG A 116 -1.76 4.50 -33.30
CA ARG A 116 -0.70 4.95 -34.20
C ARG A 116 0.41 5.62 -33.39
N ALA A 117 1.67 5.36 -33.73
CA ALA A 117 2.80 6.06 -33.12
C ALA A 117 2.77 7.54 -33.50
N ILE A 118 3.10 8.42 -32.56
CA ILE A 118 3.19 9.87 -32.76
C ILE A 118 4.41 10.44 -32.05
N GLY A 119 4.82 11.65 -32.42
CA GLY A 119 5.90 12.37 -31.75
C GLY A 119 5.46 12.95 -30.39
N TRP A 120 6.43 13.19 -29.50
CA TRP A 120 6.16 13.83 -28.21
C TRP A 120 5.55 15.23 -28.35
N ASP A 121 5.97 16.02 -29.34
CA ASP A 121 5.47 17.38 -29.51
C ASP A 121 4.00 17.39 -29.96
N GLU A 122 3.62 16.47 -30.86
CA GLU A 122 2.21 16.26 -31.24
C GLU A 122 1.39 15.82 -30.01
N ALA A 123 1.91 14.86 -29.25
CA ALA A 123 1.24 14.31 -28.07
C ALA A 123 1.01 15.38 -26.99
N LEU A 124 2.04 16.19 -26.68
CA LEU A 124 1.95 17.31 -25.74
C LEU A 124 0.93 18.35 -26.22
N LYS A 125 0.97 18.71 -27.51
CA LYS A 125 0.02 19.67 -28.08
C LYS A 125 -1.43 19.18 -27.98
N MET A 126 -1.69 17.89 -28.18
CA MET A 126 -3.03 17.32 -28.02
C MET A 126 -3.54 17.49 -26.58
N VAL A 127 -2.70 17.17 -25.58
CA VAL A 127 -3.08 17.29 -24.15
C VAL A 127 -3.28 18.74 -23.76
N THR A 128 -2.33 19.61 -24.07
CA THR A 128 -2.37 21.02 -23.64
C THR A 128 -3.50 21.77 -24.30
N SER A 129 -3.76 21.54 -25.60
CA SER A 129 -4.90 22.14 -26.30
C SER A 129 -6.23 21.73 -25.68
N ARG A 130 -6.38 20.44 -25.31
CA ARG A 130 -7.61 19.94 -24.67
C ARG A 130 -7.80 20.53 -23.27
N LEU A 131 -6.74 20.57 -22.47
CA LEU A 131 -6.79 21.14 -21.12
C LEU A 131 -7.05 22.66 -21.14
N ALA A 132 -6.45 23.38 -22.09
CA ALA A 132 -6.67 24.82 -22.27
C ALA A 132 -8.12 25.11 -22.68
N ASP A 133 -8.67 24.36 -23.63
CA ASP A 133 -10.08 24.49 -24.06
C ASP A 133 -11.07 24.26 -22.90
N LEU A 134 -10.88 23.18 -22.12
CA LEU A 134 -11.74 22.90 -20.97
C LEU A 134 -11.65 24.00 -19.91
N ARG A 135 -10.45 24.52 -19.65
CA ARG A 135 -10.24 25.60 -18.69
C ARG A 135 -10.86 26.92 -19.15
N ALA A 136 -10.70 27.27 -20.44
CA ALA A 136 -11.30 28.46 -21.04
C ALA A 136 -12.84 28.44 -20.98
N LYS A 137 -13.44 27.24 -21.04
CA LYS A 137 -14.89 27.03 -20.89
C LYS A 137 -15.38 26.98 -19.43
N GLY A 138 -14.50 27.16 -18.44
CA GLY A 138 -14.85 27.02 -17.02
C GLY A 138 -15.12 25.57 -16.58
N LEU A 139 -14.69 24.58 -17.36
CA LEU A 139 -14.93 23.15 -17.14
C LEU A 139 -13.73 22.43 -16.51
N SER A 140 -12.87 23.14 -15.76
CA SER A 140 -11.69 22.56 -15.12
C SER A 140 -12.03 21.37 -14.19
N HIS A 141 -13.15 21.47 -13.46
CA HIS A 141 -13.67 20.41 -12.59
C HIS A 141 -14.04 19.12 -13.35
N THR A 142 -14.23 19.15 -14.66
CA THR A 142 -14.56 17.95 -15.45
C THR A 142 -13.34 17.09 -15.82
N VAL A 143 -12.14 17.50 -15.41
CA VAL A 143 -10.90 16.73 -15.56
C VAL A 143 -10.70 15.86 -14.32
N ALA A 144 -10.53 14.56 -14.48
CA ALA A 144 -10.25 13.64 -13.38
C ALA A 144 -8.85 13.01 -13.52
N ILE A 145 -8.21 12.76 -12.38
CA ILE A 145 -6.86 12.17 -12.31
C ILE A 145 -6.95 10.96 -11.39
N LEU A 146 -6.75 9.77 -11.96
CA LEU A 146 -6.67 8.52 -11.22
C LEU A 146 -5.20 8.18 -10.98
N GLY A 147 -4.77 8.34 -9.73
CA GLY A 147 -3.44 7.95 -9.28
C GLY A 147 -3.46 6.54 -8.68
N GLY A 148 -2.44 5.74 -8.99
CA GLY A 148 -2.19 4.49 -8.28
C GLY A 148 -1.40 4.72 -7.00
N GLN A 149 -0.74 3.68 -6.51
CA GLN A 149 0.02 3.79 -5.28
C GLN A 149 1.44 4.26 -5.56
N TYR A 150 1.67 5.56 -5.36
CA TYR A 150 2.99 6.20 -5.48
C TYR A 150 3.25 7.07 -4.24
N ARG A 151 4.51 7.16 -3.82
CA ARG A 151 4.96 7.96 -2.66
C ARG A 151 5.87 9.09 -3.14
N GLY A 152 6.09 10.08 -2.27
CA GLY A 152 7.03 11.15 -2.56
C GLY A 152 6.50 12.26 -3.48
N TYR A 153 7.42 13.04 -4.02
CA TYR A 153 7.13 14.27 -4.75
C TYR A 153 6.37 14.07 -6.06
N ARG A 154 6.40 12.86 -6.65
CA ARG A 154 5.59 12.57 -7.85
C ARG A 154 4.09 12.61 -7.56
N ASP A 155 3.67 12.17 -6.38
CA ASP A 155 2.28 12.28 -5.93
C ASP A 155 1.93 13.73 -5.56
N THR A 156 2.85 14.42 -4.85
CA THR A 156 2.71 15.84 -4.53
C THR A 156 2.54 16.70 -5.77
N LEU A 157 3.27 16.41 -6.85
CA LEU A 157 3.19 17.13 -8.12
C LEU A 157 1.79 17.03 -8.75
N TRP A 158 1.19 15.84 -8.77
CA TRP A 158 -0.16 15.65 -9.30
C TRP A 158 -1.24 16.32 -8.45
N LYS A 159 -1.11 16.27 -7.12
CA LYS A 159 -2.01 17.00 -6.21
C LYS A 159 -1.92 18.51 -6.43
N ARG A 160 -0.70 19.04 -6.51
CA ARG A 160 -0.44 20.45 -6.82
C ARG A 160 -1.00 20.83 -8.18
N PHE A 161 -0.88 19.96 -9.18
CA PHE A 161 -1.46 20.17 -10.51
C PHE A 161 -2.99 20.23 -10.46
N ALA A 162 -3.64 19.30 -9.75
CA ALA A 162 -5.09 19.31 -9.58
C ALA A 162 -5.58 20.62 -8.94
N GLU A 163 -4.90 21.07 -7.89
CA GLU A 163 -5.20 22.32 -7.20
C GLU A 163 -4.99 23.56 -8.09
N ALA A 164 -3.82 23.67 -8.75
CA ALA A 164 -3.52 24.81 -9.61
C ALA A 164 -4.41 24.86 -10.86
N TYR A 165 -4.70 23.70 -11.47
CA TYR A 165 -5.58 23.58 -12.63
C TYR A 165 -7.06 23.75 -12.25
N GLY A 166 -7.44 23.56 -10.99
CA GLY A 166 -8.81 23.76 -10.56
C GLY A 166 -9.72 22.55 -10.70
N THR A 167 -9.22 21.34 -10.46
CA THR A 167 -10.06 20.16 -10.39
C THR A 167 -10.06 19.56 -8.98
N PRO A 168 -11.24 19.25 -8.41
CA PRO A 168 -11.33 18.56 -7.13
C PRO A 168 -11.05 17.05 -7.28
N ASN A 169 -10.94 16.55 -8.52
CA ASN A 169 -10.96 15.13 -8.86
C ASN A 169 -9.56 14.50 -8.97
N TYR A 170 -8.73 14.73 -7.94
CA TYR A 170 -7.56 13.89 -7.70
C TYR A 170 -7.98 12.70 -6.84
N ILE A 171 -8.05 11.52 -7.45
CA ILE A 171 -8.62 10.31 -6.85
C ILE A 171 -7.56 9.20 -6.87
N ARG A 172 -7.23 8.67 -5.70
CA ARG A 172 -6.31 7.53 -5.62
C ARG A 172 -7.08 6.21 -5.67
N VAL A 173 -6.80 5.39 -6.68
CA VAL A 173 -7.38 4.05 -6.83
C VAL A 173 -6.57 3.05 -6.00
N ARG A 174 -6.79 3.08 -4.69
CA ARG A 174 -6.15 2.17 -3.73
C ARG A 174 -7.05 0.97 -3.51
N CYS A 175 -6.57 -0.21 -3.87
CA CYS A 175 -7.35 -1.42 -3.70
C CYS A 175 -6.99 -2.19 -2.41
N PHE A 176 -5.81 -2.00 -1.80
CA PHE A 176 -5.34 -2.95 -0.75
C PHE A 176 -4.38 -2.43 0.32
N ALA A 177 -4.09 -1.12 0.42
CA ALA A 177 -3.14 -0.61 1.41
C ALA A 177 -3.65 0.68 2.10
N PRO A 178 -3.58 0.77 3.44
CA PRO A 178 -3.78 2.01 4.14
C PRO A 178 -2.48 2.83 4.09
N ASP A 179 -2.45 3.85 3.22
CA ASP A 179 -1.38 4.87 3.23
C ASP A 179 -1.58 5.88 4.39
N LYS A 180 -2.76 5.86 5.03
CA LYS A 180 -3.14 6.65 6.21
C LYS A 180 -3.23 5.72 7.42
N PRO A 181 -3.12 6.23 8.67
CA PRO A 181 -3.54 5.46 9.84
C PRO A 181 -4.90 4.84 9.58
N ALA A 182 -5.17 3.66 10.15
CA ALA A 182 -6.54 3.18 10.21
C ALA A 182 -7.42 4.35 10.65
N LEU A 183 -8.54 4.61 9.98
CA LEU A 183 -9.49 5.63 10.42
C LEU A 183 -9.81 5.47 11.92
N ALA A 184 -9.83 4.23 12.41
CA ALA A 184 -9.90 3.89 13.83
C ALA A 184 -8.82 4.58 14.70
N HIS A 185 -7.55 4.62 14.27
CA HIS A 185 -6.48 5.31 15.01
C HIS A 185 -6.72 6.82 15.05
N GLN A 186 -7.16 7.43 13.94
CA GLN A 186 -7.50 8.85 13.94
C GLN A 186 -8.69 9.14 14.87
N LEU A 187 -9.70 8.27 14.87
CA LEU A 187 -10.92 8.44 15.66
C LEU A 187 -10.72 8.17 17.16
N MET A 188 -9.81 7.27 17.53
CA MET A 188 -9.60 6.85 18.93
C MET A 188 -8.35 7.46 19.57
N GLN A 189 -7.36 7.86 18.79
CA GLN A 189 -6.11 8.47 19.29
C GLN A 189 -5.85 9.89 18.75
N GLY A 190 -6.61 10.36 17.75
CA GLY A 190 -6.40 11.68 17.14
C GLY A 190 -5.14 11.78 16.27
N VAL A 191 -4.45 10.66 16.03
CA VAL A 191 -3.21 10.63 15.25
C VAL A 191 -3.53 10.48 13.78
N THR A 192 -3.12 11.47 12.98
CA THR A 192 -3.30 11.50 11.52
C THR A 192 -2.06 11.04 10.76
N THR A 193 -0.93 10.85 11.45
CA THR A 193 0.32 10.30 10.90
C THR A 193 0.39 8.78 11.07
N PRO A 194 1.00 8.02 10.13
CA PRO A 194 1.11 6.56 10.25
C PRO A 194 1.67 6.12 11.60
N LEU A 195 0.92 5.26 12.32
CA LEU A 195 1.41 4.62 13.53
C LEU A 195 2.45 3.56 13.18
N SER A 196 3.51 3.48 13.95
CA SER A 196 4.51 2.43 13.81
C SER A 196 4.24 1.30 14.81
N TYR A 197 4.45 0.07 14.36
CA TYR A 197 4.51 -1.11 15.21
C TYR A 197 5.99 -1.44 15.47
N ASP A 198 6.45 -1.31 16.71
CA ASP A 198 7.84 -1.65 17.07
C ASP A 198 8.05 -3.17 17.21
N LEU A 199 7.96 -3.85 16.07
CA LEU A 199 7.98 -5.31 15.98
C LEU A 199 9.33 -5.92 16.40
N ALA A 200 10.40 -5.14 16.41
CA ALA A 200 11.75 -5.60 16.73
C ALA A 200 12.00 -5.66 18.24
N GLU A 201 11.35 -4.76 19.01
CA GLU A 201 11.52 -4.67 20.47
C GLU A 201 10.37 -5.32 21.25
N THR A 202 9.26 -5.65 20.59
CA THR A 202 8.09 -6.31 21.21
C THR A 202 8.39 -7.72 21.73
N ARG A 203 7.57 -8.23 22.65
CA ARG A 203 7.66 -9.61 23.19
C ARG A 203 6.53 -10.51 22.76
N PHE A 204 5.39 -9.93 22.38
CA PHE A 204 4.22 -10.68 21.93
C PHE A 204 3.48 -9.93 20.82
N ILE A 205 3.26 -10.59 19.70
CA ILE A 205 2.49 -10.06 18.58
C ILE A 205 1.19 -10.85 18.45
N LEU A 206 0.06 -10.17 18.52
CA LEU A 206 -1.25 -10.68 18.11
C LEU A 206 -1.63 -10.03 16.77
N SER A 207 -1.67 -10.82 15.71
CA SER A 207 -1.90 -10.33 14.36
C SER A 207 -3.22 -10.85 13.80
N PHE A 208 -4.13 -9.93 13.46
CA PHE A 208 -5.42 -10.23 12.82
C PHE A 208 -5.27 -10.14 11.31
N GLY A 209 -5.03 -11.28 10.66
CA GLY A 209 -4.99 -11.44 9.21
C GLY A 209 -3.87 -10.70 8.49
N ALA A 210 -3.02 -9.94 9.18
CA ALA A 210 -1.91 -9.22 8.55
C ALA A 210 -0.88 -10.22 8.01
N SER A 211 -0.56 -10.10 6.72
CA SER A 211 0.38 -10.99 6.02
C SER A 211 1.84 -10.57 6.27
N LEU A 212 2.22 -10.41 7.55
CA LEU A 212 3.49 -9.85 8.03
C LEU A 212 4.73 -10.38 7.28
N LEU A 213 4.78 -11.69 7.04
CA LEU A 213 5.91 -12.38 6.41
C LEU A 213 5.61 -12.81 4.97
N GLU A 214 4.61 -12.20 4.32
CA GLU A 214 4.29 -12.40 2.91
C GLU A 214 4.31 -11.05 2.16
N SER A 215 3.18 -10.37 2.10
CA SER A 215 2.96 -9.19 1.24
C SER A 215 2.44 -7.98 2.00
N TRP A 216 2.54 -7.96 3.34
CA TRP A 216 2.23 -6.78 4.13
C TRP A 216 3.18 -5.62 3.80
N VAL A 217 2.80 -4.40 4.20
CA VAL A 217 3.31 -3.11 3.69
C VAL A 217 4.81 -3.11 3.33
N GLY A 218 5.68 -3.49 4.28
CA GLY A 218 7.13 -3.65 4.05
C GLY A 218 7.63 -5.04 4.45
N PRO A 219 7.55 -6.05 3.57
CA PRO A 219 7.76 -7.44 3.99
C PRO A 219 9.21 -7.75 4.39
N VAL A 220 10.19 -7.02 3.80
CA VAL A 220 11.60 -7.18 4.15
C VAL A 220 11.88 -6.62 5.55
N HIS A 221 11.42 -5.40 5.83
CA HIS A 221 11.53 -4.78 7.15
C HIS A 221 10.87 -5.66 8.23
N THR A 222 9.63 -6.11 7.97
CA THR A 222 8.91 -7.00 8.89
C THR A 222 9.63 -8.33 9.10
N SER A 223 10.22 -8.91 8.05
CA SER A 223 10.99 -10.15 8.17
C SER A 223 12.26 -9.97 9.01
N GLN A 224 12.94 -8.82 8.90
CA GLN A 224 14.10 -8.51 9.75
C GLN A 224 13.69 -8.28 11.20
N ALA A 225 12.63 -7.51 11.45
CA ALA A 225 12.09 -7.33 12.78
C ALA A 225 11.68 -8.67 13.41
N PHE A 226 11.02 -9.54 12.65
CA PHE A 226 10.67 -10.89 13.09
C PHE A 226 11.90 -11.78 13.35
N ALA A 227 12.96 -11.68 12.54
CA ALA A 227 14.20 -12.40 12.79
C ALA A 227 14.84 -11.95 14.12
N ARG A 228 14.82 -10.64 14.41
CA ARG A 228 15.30 -10.08 15.68
C ARG A 228 14.45 -10.51 16.87
N LEU A 229 13.13 -10.47 16.74
CA LEU A 229 12.16 -10.98 17.72
C LEU A 229 12.46 -12.44 18.12
N ARG A 230 12.91 -13.26 17.17
CA ARG A 230 13.19 -14.69 17.36
C ARG A 230 14.61 -15.01 17.82
N ARG A 231 15.59 -14.13 17.59
CA ARG A 231 17.02 -14.37 17.82
C ARG A 231 17.67 -13.40 18.80
N SER A 232 16.88 -12.67 19.59
CA SER A 232 17.43 -11.78 20.62
C SER A 232 18.22 -12.63 21.63
N GLY A 233 19.55 -12.63 21.58
CA GLY A 233 20.37 -13.47 22.45
C GLY A 233 20.06 -13.26 23.94
N GLU A 234 20.11 -12.00 24.38
CA GLU A 234 19.89 -11.62 25.78
C GLU A 234 18.43 -11.53 26.21
N ARG A 235 17.48 -11.52 25.27
CA ARG A 235 16.04 -11.38 25.58
C ARG A 235 15.30 -12.68 25.28
N PRO A 236 14.30 -13.06 26.09
CA PRO A 236 13.56 -14.27 25.80
C PRO A 236 12.81 -14.13 24.47
N ARG A 237 12.87 -15.18 23.65
CA ARG A 237 12.23 -15.29 22.33
C ARG A 237 10.81 -14.71 22.36
N GLY A 238 10.53 -13.76 21.47
CA GLY A 238 9.19 -13.20 21.32
C GLY A 238 8.22 -14.17 20.64
N LEU A 239 6.94 -14.03 20.96
CA LEU A 239 5.88 -14.89 20.43
C LEU A 239 5.02 -14.16 19.40
N LEU A 240 4.49 -14.93 18.44
CA LEU A 240 3.57 -14.48 17.41
C LEU A 240 2.33 -15.39 17.40
N VAL A 241 1.15 -14.79 17.60
CA VAL A 241 -0.15 -15.43 17.38
C VAL A 241 -0.77 -14.82 16.14
N GLN A 242 -1.04 -15.65 15.14
CA GLN A 242 -1.69 -15.24 13.89
C GLN A 242 -3.13 -15.72 13.86
N VAL A 243 -4.06 -14.77 13.79
CA VAL A 243 -5.50 -15.01 13.61
C VAL A 243 -5.81 -14.87 12.13
N ASP A 244 -6.14 -15.96 11.45
CA ASP A 244 -6.31 -15.99 9.99
C ASP A 244 -7.14 -17.23 9.59
N PRO A 245 -8.16 -17.15 8.72
CA PRO A 245 -8.86 -18.34 8.23
C PRO A 245 -7.94 -19.30 7.45
N ARG A 246 -6.88 -18.77 6.84
CA ARG A 246 -5.86 -19.53 6.11
C ARG A 246 -4.63 -19.67 6.98
N ARG A 247 -3.98 -20.83 7.00
CA ARG A 247 -2.61 -20.92 7.54
C ARG A 247 -1.63 -20.31 6.53
N SER A 248 -1.57 -18.98 6.48
CA SER A 248 -0.67 -18.17 5.65
C SER A 248 0.80 -18.40 6.01
N ALA A 249 1.76 -17.91 5.21
CA ALA A 249 3.19 -18.03 5.53
C ALA A 249 3.55 -17.35 6.85
N THR A 250 2.83 -16.29 7.23
CA THR A 250 2.90 -15.72 8.57
C THR A 250 2.42 -16.72 9.63
N ALA A 251 1.24 -17.32 9.44
CA ALA A 251 0.68 -18.31 10.38
C ALA A 251 1.54 -19.58 10.52
N ILE A 252 2.25 -19.97 9.48
CA ILE A 252 3.17 -21.12 9.49
C ILE A 252 4.38 -20.84 10.39
N LYS A 253 4.87 -19.59 10.42
CA LYS A 253 5.99 -19.16 11.25
C LYS A 253 5.57 -18.69 12.65
N ALA A 254 4.27 -18.46 12.85
CA ALA A 254 3.68 -18.10 14.13
C ALA A 254 3.82 -19.25 15.15
N ASP A 255 3.85 -18.89 16.43
CA ASP A 255 3.80 -19.84 17.54
C ASP A 255 2.42 -20.50 17.65
N ARG A 256 1.39 -19.76 17.27
CA ARG A 256 0.02 -20.26 17.22
C ARG A 256 -0.73 -19.67 16.05
N TRP A 257 -1.46 -20.52 15.36
CA TRP A 257 -2.44 -20.14 14.35
C TRP A 257 -3.85 -20.31 14.92
N ILE A 258 -4.69 -19.28 14.78
CA ILE A 258 -6.10 -19.29 15.17
C ILE A 258 -6.96 -19.23 13.90
N PRO A 259 -7.61 -20.36 13.50
CA PRO A 259 -8.43 -20.43 12.29
C PRO A 259 -9.80 -19.78 12.51
N ILE A 260 -9.85 -18.45 12.45
CA ILE A 260 -11.06 -17.67 12.70
C ILE A 260 -12.08 -17.80 11.55
N THR A 261 -13.37 -17.76 11.87
CA THR A 261 -14.42 -17.53 10.88
C THR A 261 -14.22 -16.15 10.21
N PRO A 262 -14.19 -16.04 8.87
CA PRO A 262 -14.03 -14.74 8.19
C PRO A 262 -15.14 -13.75 8.59
N GLY A 263 -14.75 -12.51 8.88
CA GLY A 263 -15.68 -11.44 9.26
C GLY A 263 -16.00 -11.35 10.75
N THR A 264 -15.44 -12.24 11.58
CA THR A 264 -15.65 -12.23 13.04
C THR A 264 -14.42 -11.77 13.83
N ASP A 265 -13.42 -11.18 13.17
CA ASP A 265 -12.17 -10.70 13.78
C ASP A 265 -12.42 -9.69 14.90
N GLY A 266 -13.34 -8.75 14.70
CA GLY A 266 -13.76 -7.78 15.71
C GLY A 266 -14.44 -8.44 16.91
N VAL A 267 -15.31 -9.42 16.68
CA VAL A 267 -15.98 -10.18 17.75
C VAL A 267 -14.97 -10.93 18.62
N LEU A 268 -13.93 -11.51 18.00
CA LEU A 268 -12.84 -12.15 18.75
C LEU A 268 -12.06 -11.13 19.59
N ALA A 269 -11.74 -9.97 19.03
CA ALA A 269 -11.04 -8.91 19.77
C ALA A 269 -11.84 -8.44 20.99
N LEU A 270 -13.16 -8.26 20.86
CA LEU A 270 -14.04 -7.87 21.97
C LEU A 270 -14.19 -8.99 23.01
N GLY A 271 -14.14 -10.26 22.61
CA GLY A 271 -14.08 -11.38 23.55
C GLY A 271 -12.76 -11.50 24.30
N ILE A 272 -11.63 -11.16 23.67
CA ILE A 272 -10.34 -11.04 24.35
C ILE A 272 -10.39 -9.89 25.36
N ALA A 273 -10.97 -8.74 24.98
CA ALA A 273 -11.20 -7.62 25.90
C ALA A 273 -12.09 -8.03 27.08
N ASN A 274 -13.15 -8.79 26.84
CA ASN A 274 -14.02 -9.33 27.89
C ASN A 274 -13.24 -10.19 28.89
N ALA A 275 -12.40 -11.11 28.41
CA ALA A 275 -11.53 -11.92 29.26
C ALA A 275 -10.56 -11.05 30.07
N MET A 276 -9.93 -10.05 29.45
CA MET A 276 -9.01 -9.14 30.14
C MET A 276 -9.71 -8.33 31.24
N ILE A 277 -10.91 -7.82 30.97
CA ILE A 277 -11.69 -7.02 31.94
C ILE A 277 -12.17 -7.90 33.10
N ARG A 278 -12.70 -9.09 32.83
CA ARG A 278 -13.21 -10.01 33.86
C ARG A 278 -12.12 -10.52 34.80
N GLU A 279 -10.93 -10.79 34.29
CA GLU A 279 -9.79 -11.25 35.09
C GLU A 279 -8.93 -10.10 35.65
N GLY A 280 -9.30 -8.83 35.39
CA GLY A 280 -8.54 -7.66 35.87
C GLY A 280 -7.13 -7.54 35.26
N LEU A 281 -6.93 -8.03 34.03
CA LEU A 281 -5.63 -8.16 33.36
C LEU A 281 -5.22 -6.94 32.52
N TYR A 282 -6.11 -5.97 32.34
CA TYR A 282 -5.79 -4.74 31.62
C TYR A 282 -4.93 -3.79 32.47
N ASP A 283 -4.24 -2.87 31.82
CA ASP A 283 -3.42 -1.84 32.45
C ASP A 283 -4.33 -0.77 33.08
N GLN A 284 -4.59 -0.90 34.38
CA GLN A 284 -5.54 -0.06 35.11
C GLN A 284 -5.08 1.39 35.14
N ASP A 285 -3.81 1.63 35.47
CA ASP A 285 -3.20 2.97 35.49
C ASP A 285 -3.37 3.67 34.13
N PHE A 286 -3.07 2.97 33.03
CA PHE A 286 -3.28 3.53 31.69
C PHE A 286 -4.74 3.84 31.42
N VAL A 287 -5.65 2.92 31.75
CA VAL A 287 -7.08 3.08 31.48
C VAL A 287 -7.67 4.26 32.27
N GLU A 288 -7.36 4.39 33.55
CA GLU A 288 -7.89 5.44 34.40
C GLU A 288 -7.35 6.83 34.00
N GLU A 289 -6.04 6.94 33.77
CA GLU A 289 -5.40 8.23 33.51
C GLU A 289 -5.57 8.66 32.03
N TYR A 290 -5.41 7.74 31.09
CA TYR A 290 -5.23 8.05 29.66
C TYR A 290 -6.39 7.65 28.75
N THR A 291 -7.55 7.21 29.27
CA THR A 291 -8.69 6.84 28.42
C THR A 291 -9.99 7.60 28.72
N PHE A 292 -10.89 7.62 27.73
CA PHE A 292 -12.24 8.18 27.82
C PHE A 292 -13.26 7.20 27.23
N GLY A 293 -14.45 7.13 27.83
CA GLY A 293 -15.53 6.22 27.42
C GLY A 293 -15.31 4.75 27.81
N PHE A 294 -14.39 4.46 28.75
CA PHE A 294 -14.20 3.12 29.29
C PHE A 294 -15.32 2.74 30.26
N GLU A 295 -15.56 3.58 31.27
CA GLU A 295 -16.69 3.49 32.19
C GLU A 295 -17.92 4.24 31.64
N ASP A 296 -19.09 3.96 32.20
CA ASP A 296 -20.32 4.69 31.91
C ASP A 296 -20.17 6.16 32.33
N TRP A 297 -20.79 7.07 31.59
CA TRP A 297 -20.66 8.50 31.83
C TRP A 297 -21.95 9.25 31.46
N VAL A 298 -22.08 10.47 31.98
CA VAL A 298 -23.20 11.37 31.68
C VAL A 298 -22.66 12.56 30.92
N ASP A 299 -23.28 12.89 29.78
CA ASP A 299 -22.86 14.04 28.99
C ASP A 299 -23.38 15.39 29.54
N GLY A 300 -22.96 16.49 28.91
CA GLY A 300 -23.37 17.83 29.31
C GLY A 300 -24.88 18.12 29.12
N SER A 301 -25.62 17.23 28.44
CA SER A 301 -27.08 17.31 28.30
C SER A 301 -27.83 16.49 29.36
N GLY A 302 -27.12 15.75 30.20
CA GLY A 302 -27.70 14.83 31.19
C GLY A 302 -28.04 13.45 30.62
N GLN A 303 -27.60 13.14 29.40
CA GLN A 303 -27.81 11.82 28.79
C GLN A 303 -26.79 10.81 29.35
N GLU A 304 -27.27 9.67 29.82
CA GLU A 304 -26.43 8.55 30.22
C GLU A 304 -25.93 7.79 28.98
N HIS A 305 -24.62 7.54 28.95
CA HIS A 305 -23.95 6.78 27.90
C HIS A 305 -23.27 5.55 28.50
N ILE A 306 -23.49 4.40 27.86
CA ILE A 306 -22.82 3.14 28.22
C ILE A 306 -21.32 3.22 27.90
N GLY A 307 -20.48 2.81 28.85
CA GLY A 307 -19.04 2.68 28.68
C GLY A 307 -18.65 1.39 27.97
N PHE A 308 -17.45 1.38 27.40
CA PHE A 308 -16.89 0.21 26.74
C PHE A 308 -16.88 -1.02 27.65
N LYS A 309 -16.52 -0.87 28.93
CA LYS A 309 -16.47 -1.97 29.89
C LYS A 309 -17.82 -2.68 30.03
N ASN A 310 -18.89 -1.91 30.28
CA ASN A 310 -20.23 -2.46 30.48
C ASN A 310 -20.80 -3.06 29.20
N LEU A 311 -20.58 -2.41 28.04
CA LEU A 311 -20.93 -2.99 26.74
C LEU A 311 -20.28 -4.36 26.56
N ILE A 312 -18.98 -4.47 26.82
CA ILE A 312 -18.22 -5.69 26.60
C ILE A 312 -18.67 -6.81 27.53
N LEU A 313 -18.88 -6.50 28.81
CA LEU A 313 -19.29 -7.48 29.81
C LEU A 313 -20.69 -8.04 29.56
N ARG A 314 -21.61 -7.23 29.00
CA ARG A 314 -22.99 -7.59 28.67
C ARG A 314 -23.09 -8.37 27.36
N GLU A 315 -22.52 -7.85 26.28
CA GLU A 315 -22.82 -8.35 24.92
C GLU A 315 -21.82 -9.41 24.41
N TYR A 316 -20.57 -9.41 24.90
CA TYR A 316 -19.49 -10.24 24.34
C TYR A 316 -19.04 -11.33 25.32
N GLY A 317 -20.00 -12.08 25.86
CA GLY A 317 -19.72 -13.24 26.69
C GLY A 317 -18.88 -14.31 25.97
N LEU A 318 -17.95 -14.95 26.69
CA LEU A 318 -16.96 -15.85 26.08
C LEU A 318 -17.56 -17.04 25.32
N LEU A 319 -18.67 -17.61 25.80
CA LEU A 319 -19.36 -18.71 25.09
C LEU A 319 -19.98 -18.23 23.77
N THR A 320 -20.62 -17.06 23.78
CA THR A 320 -21.19 -16.42 22.58
C THR A 320 -20.10 -16.11 21.56
N VAL A 321 -19.00 -15.49 22.01
CA VAL A 321 -17.85 -15.20 21.14
C VAL A 321 -17.25 -16.48 20.58
N SER A 322 -17.11 -17.52 21.39
CA SER A 322 -16.57 -18.81 20.95
C SER A 322 -17.44 -19.44 19.86
N ALA A 323 -18.77 -19.41 20.03
CA ALA A 323 -19.71 -19.92 19.04
C ALA A 323 -19.65 -19.13 17.72
N ALA A 324 -19.58 -17.79 17.78
CA ALA A 324 -19.55 -16.94 16.59
C ALA A 324 -18.24 -17.06 15.80
N THR A 325 -17.11 -17.05 16.50
CA THR A 325 -15.76 -16.98 15.90
C THR A 325 -15.21 -18.36 15.53
N GLY A 326 -15.75 -19.43 16.13
CA GLY A 326 -15.19 -20.77 16.08
C GLY A 326 -13.90 -20.94 16.89
N VAL A 327 -13.51 -19.93 17.69
CA VAL A 327 -12.31 -19.98 18.54
C VAL A 327 -12.69 -20.50 19.93
N PRO A 328 -12.02 -21.54 20.46
CA PRO A 328 -12.36 -22.06 21.79
C PRO A 328 -12.11 -21.04 22.90
N VAL A 329 -13.00 -20.98 23.90
CA VAL A 329 -12.87 -20.12 25.09
C VAL A 329 -11.49 -20.19 25.73
N LYS A 330 -10.94 -21.40 25.87
CA LYS A 330 -9.58 -21.62 26.38
C LYS A 330 -8.53 -20.80 25.61
N SER A 331 -8.63 -20.74 24.28
CA SER A 331 -7.71 -19.97 23.45
C SER A 331 -7.85 -18.47 23.68
N ILE A 332 -9.08 -17.99 23.88
CA ILE A 332 -9.37 -16.57 24.16
C ILE A 332 -8.73 -16.16 25.49
N LEU A 333 -8.91 -16.96 26.54
CA LEU A 333 -8.33 -16.73 27.86
C LEU A 333 -6.79 -16.77 27.83
N GLU A 334 -6.21 -17.75 27.13
CA GLU A 334 -4.76 -17.84 26.95
C GLU A 334 -4.18 -16.62 26.23
N ILE A 335 -4.85 -16.11 25.20
CA ILE A 335 -4.42 -14.89 24.50
C ILE A 335 -4.51 -13.68 25.43
N ALA A 336 -5.60 -13.51 26.19
CA ALA A 336 -5.77 -12.42 27.14
C ALA A 336 -4.66 -12.41 28.22
N ARG A 337 -4.36 -13.58 28.80
CA ARG A 337 -3.28 -13.73 29.79
C ARG A 337 -1.90 -13.48 29.20
N ASN A 338 -1.65 -13.93 27.97
CA ASN A 338 -0.38 -13.66 27.28
C ASN A 338 -0.19 -12.17 26.98
N LEU A 339 -1.25 -11.46 26.56
CA LEU A 339 -1.20 -10.02 26.33
C LEU A 339 -0.85 -9.24 27.61
N ALA A 340 -1.38 -9.67 28.75
CA ALA A 340 -1.11 -9.04 30.04
C ALA A 340 0.30 -9.33 30.59
N THR A 341 0.83 -10.53 30.35
CA THR A 341 2.09 -11.01 30.94
C THR A 341 3.32 -10.78 30.04
N LEU A 342 3.18 -10.91 28.72
CA LEU A 342 4.29 -10.81 27.76
C LEU A 342 4.42 -9.39 27.21
N LYS A 343 4.66 -8.42 28.10
CA LYS A 343 4.85 -7.01 27.75
C LYS A 343 6.30 -6.72 27.31
N PRO A 344 6.52 -5.70 26.45
CA PRO A 344 5.50 -5.00 25.65
C PRO A 344 4.91 -5.91 24.57
N ALA A 345 3.63 -5.70 24.25
CA ALA A 345 2.84 -6.50 23.30
C ALA A 345 2.19 -5.62 22.23
N ILE A 346 2.12 -6.12 21.00
CA ILE A 346 1.56 -5.41 19.86
C ILE A 346 0.36 -6.17 19.31
N ILE A 347 -0.73 -5.44 19.07
CA ILE A 347 -1.91 -5.96 18.40
C ILE A 347 -2.05 -5.29 17.03
N ILE A 348 -2.05 -6.08 15.96
CA ILE A 348 -2.06 -5.61 14.57
C ILE A 348 -3.43 -5.89 13.94
N GLY A 349 -4.08 -4.83 13.45
CA GLY A 349 -5.39 -4.88 12.78
C GLY A 349 -5.34 -4.55 11.28
N GLU A 350 -4.18 -4.60 10.64
CA GLU A 350 -3.96 -4.11 9.26
C GLU A 350 -3.96 -5.20 8.18
N ARG A 351 -5.06 -5.96 8.08
CA ARG A 351 -5.22 -7.08 7.12
C ARG A 351 -5.10 -6.71 5.63
N GLY A 352 -5.16 -5.43 5.25
CA GLY A 352 -5.21 -4.97 3.86
C GLY A 352 -6.66 -4.84 3.38
N PRO A 353 -7.28 -5.88 2.77
CA PRO A 353 -8.70 -5.87 2.43
C PRO A 353 -9.60 -5.67 3.67
N ALA A 354 -10.85 -5.24 3.44
CA ALA A 354 -11.84 -5.08 4.52
C ALA A 354 -12.11 -6.41 5.24
N TYR A 355 -12.29 -6.37 6.57
CA TYR A 355 -12.69 -7.53 7.37
C TYR A 355 -14.12 -7.99 7.08
N GLY A 356 -14.99 -7.04 6.73
CA GLY A 356 -16.42 -7.26 6.54
C GLY A 356 -17.18 -5.92 6.56
N PRO A 357 -18.52 -5.95 6.61
CA PRO A 357 -19.37 -4.74 6.61
C PRO A 357 -19.17 -3.82 7.83
N ASP A 358 -18.70 -4.36 8.95
CA ASP A 358 -18.38 -3.62 10.17
C ASP A 358 -16.84 -3.37 10.28
N ASP A 359 -16.13 -3.07 9.18
CA ASP A 359 -14.66 -2.96 9.15
C ASP A 359 -14.13 -1.87 10.10
N LEU A 360 -14.79 -0.72 10.16
CA LEU A 360 -14.39 0.37 11.06
C LEU A 360 -14.45 -0.10 12.52
N HIS A 361 -15.61 -0.59 12.97
CA HIS A 361 -15.81 -1.09 14.33
C HIS A 361 -14.91 -2.28 14.65
N THR A 362 -14.62 -3.14 13.67
CA THR A 362 -13.64 -4.23 13.80
C THR A 362 -12.24 -3.70 14.09
N ARG A 363 -11.81 -2.66 13.38
CA ARG A 363 -10.50 -2.03 13.61
C ARG A 363 -10.46 -1.28 14.93
N MET A 364 -11.55 -0.61 15.32
CA MET A 364 -11.68 0.00 16.63
C MET A 364 -11.56 -1.06 17.73
N ALA A 365 -12.25 -2.20 17.59
CA ALA A 365 -12.19 -3.31 18.54
C ALA A 365 -10.77 -3.89 18.70
N ILE A 366 -10.08 -4.12 17.59
CA ILE A 366 -8.69 -4.60 17.60
C ILE A 366 -7.76 -3.55 18.24
N HIS A 367 -7.97 -2.28 17.93
CA HIS A 367 -7.14 -1.20 18.45
C HIS A 367 -7.36 -0.96 19.95
N SER A 368 -8.59 -1.14 20.45
CA SER A 368 -8.92 -1.14 21.89
C SER A 368 -8.03 -2.09 22.70
N LEU A 369 -7.61 -3.23 22.14
CA LEU A 369 -6.68 -4.13 22.82
C LEU A 369 -5.30 -3.49 23.07
N ASN A 370 -4.80 -2.64 22.16
CA ASN A 370 -3.53 -1.93 22.39
C ASN A 370 -3.65 -0.93 23.56
N ALA A 371 -4.81 -0.28 23.69
CA ALA A 371 -5.10 0.59 24.84
C ALA A 371 -5.21 -0.20 26.14
N LEU A 372 -5.94 -1.32 26.15
CA LEU A 372 -6.08 -2.17 27.34
C LEU A 372 -4.76 -2.75 27.85
N VAL A 373 -3.77 -2.97 27.00
CA VAL A 373 -2.45 -3.47 27.45
C VAL A 373 -1.52 -2.31 27.89
N GLY A 374 -1.85 -1.05 27.55
CA GLY A 374 -1.07 0.13 27.95
C GLY A 374 0.18 0.40 27.10
N ASN A 375 0.28 -0.17 25.90
CA ASN A 375 1.49 -0.12 25.06
C ASN A 375 1.52 1.04 24.05
N ILE A 376 0.64 2.04 24.21
CA ILE A 376 0.63 3.25 23.39
C ILE A 376 1.74 4.18 23.89
N GLY A 377 2.73 4.48 23.03
CA GLY A 377 3.83 5.38 23.33
C GLY A 377 4.92 4.73 24.17
N VAL A 378 5.06 3.41 24.07
CA VAL A 378 6.03 2.60 24.80
C VAL A 378 6.93 1.88 23.79
N PRO A 379 8.27 1.81 24.00
CA PRO A 379 9.17 1.00 23.18
C PRO A 379 8.71 -0.48 23.13
N GLY A 380 8.77 -1.10 21.95
CA GLY A 380 8.18 -2.43 21.71
C GLY A 380 6.64 -2.46 21.62
N GLY A 381 6.00 -1.28 21.65
CA GLY A 381 4.56 -1.08 21.50
C GLY A 381 4.18 -0.27 20.25
N LEU A 382 3.21 0.63 20.38
CA LEU A 382 2.79 1.56 19.33
C LEU A 382 3.55 2.88 19.43
N LEU A 383 4.12 3.31 18.31
CA LEU A 383 4.91 4.54 18.21
C LEU A 383 4.35 5.45 17.11
N ILE A 384 4.81 6.71 17.06
CA ILE A 384 4.55 7.60 15.94
C ILE A 384 5.76 7.63 15.03
N GLN A 385 5.53 7.47 13.74
CA GLN A 385 6.53 7.86 12.76
C GLN A 385 6.58 9.40 12.67
N GLY A 386 7.73 9.99 12.98
CA GLY A 386 7.94 11.43 12.85
C GLY A 386 7.84 11.92 11.41
N ASP A 387 7.36 13.15 11.24
CA ASP A 387 7.30 13.78 9.93
C ASP A 387 8.68 14.02 9.35
N LEU A 388 8.80 13.88 8.03
CA LEU A 388 10.01 14.22 7.31
C LEU A 388 10.21 15.74 7.31
N PRO A 389 11.37 16.26 7.73
CA PRO A 389 11.62 17.68 7.77
C PRO A 389 11.98 18.20 6.36
N LEU A 390 11.10 18.00 5.39
CA LEU A 390 11.28 18.51 4.02
C LEU A 390 11.01 20.01 3.96
N ALA A 391 11.63 20.70 3.00
CA ALA A 391 11.35 22.10 2.77
C ALA A 391 9.89 22.27 2.32
N PRO A 392 9.14 23.23 2.90
CA PRO A 392 7.79 23.50 2.45
C PRO A 392 7.84 24.01 1.01
N LEU A 393 6.98 23.46 0.15
CA LEU A 393 6.83 23.96 -1.21
C LEU A 393 6.05 25.28 -1.21
N PRO A 394 6.23 26.15 -2.24
CA PRO A 394 5.47 27.38 -2.36
C PRO A 394 3.96 27.11 -2.35
N THR A 395 3.16 27.97 -1.72
CA THR A 395 1.69 27.82 -1.69
C THR A 395 1.11 27.89 -3.10
N VAL A 396 0.01 27.17 -3.33
CA VAL A 396 -0.66 27.19 -4.64
C VAL A 396 -1.54 28.44 -4.74
N ASN A 397 -1.27 29.30 -5.71
CA ASN A 397 -2.12 30.43 -6.05
C ASN A 397 -3.26 29.98 -6.98
N GLN A 398 -4.49 30.05 -6.49
CA GLN A 398 -5.70 29.68 -7.22
C GLN A 398 -6.37 30.92 -7.82
N ASP A 399 -6.51 30.94 -9.15
CA ASP A 399 -7.30 31.97 -9.83
C ASP A 399 -8.82 31.69 -9.78
N GLY A 400 -9.62 32.54 -10.42
CA GLY A 400 -11.09 32.42 -10.42
C GLY A 400 -11.58 31.08 -10.96
N VAL A 401 -11.00 30.59 -12.06
CA VAL A 401 -11.39 29.29 -12.66
C VAL A 401 -11.01 28.15 -11.72
N ALA A 402 -9.83 28.23 -11.09
CA ALA A 402 -9.38 27.20 -10.16
C ALA A 402 -10.29 27.10 -8.94
N LYS A 403 -10.63 28.24 -8.32
CA LYS A 403 -11.55 28.32 -7.18
C LYS A 403 -12.95 27.81 -7.52
N GLN A 404 -13.49 28.19 -8.68
CA GLN A 404 -14.80 27.74 -9.14
C GLN A 404 -14.83 26.23 -9.42
N GLY A 405 -13.74 25.69 -9.96
CA GLY A 405 -13.63 24.26 -10.22
C GLY A 405 -13.49 23.43 -8.94
N ILE A 406 -12.64 23.86 -8.01
CA ILE A 406 -12.43 23.17 -6.71
C ILE A 406 -13.68 23.19 -5.84
N SER A 407 -14.53 24.22 -5.94
CA SER A 407 -15.79 24.28 -5.19
C SER A 407 -16.85 23.30 -5.69
N GLN A 408 -16.63 22.65 -6.85
CA GLN A 408 -17.54 21.63 -7.35
C GLN A 408 -17.46 20.33 -6.53
N PRO A 409 -18.57 19.58 -6.43
CA PRO A 409 -18.59 18.25 -5.82
C PRO A 409 -17.58 17.31 -6.52
N ARG A 410 -17.02 16.34 -5.80
CA ARG A 410 -16.10 15.36 -6.40
C ARG A 410 -16.87 14.32 -7.22
N ILE A 411 -16.28 13.88 -8.32
CA ILE A 411 -16.88 12.86 -9.19
C ILE A 411 -16.96 11.49 -8.50
N ASP A 412 -16.08 11.19 -7.55
CA ASP A 412 -16.14 9.96 -6.74
C ASP A 412 -17.11 10.05 -5.57
N GLY A 413 -17.65 11.24 -5.25
CA GLY A 413 -18.58 11.45 -4.13
C GLY A 413 -17.92 11.45 -2.74
N ALA A 414 -16.59 11.41 -2.65
CA ALA A 414 -15.89 11.55 -1.38
C ALA A 414 -16.14 12.95 -0.78
N GLY A 415 -16.45 13.02 0.51
CA GLY A 415 -16.80 14.28 1.18
C GLY A 415 -18.27 14.71 1.05
N GLU A 416 -19.14 13.89 0.47
CA GLU A 416 -20.59 14.14 0.34
C GLU A 416 -21.41 13.12 1.13
N LYS A 417 -22.51 13.56 1.76
CA LYS A 417 -23.54 12.70 2.38
C LYS A 417 -22.92 11.59 3.24
N GLN A 418 -23.27 10.33 3.02
CA GLN A 418 -22.75 9.15 3.73
C GLN A 418 -21.24 8.90 3.56
N TYR A 419 -20.54 9.58 2.66
CA TYR A 419 -19.10 9.44 2.43
C TYR A 419 -18.27 10.63 2.95
N LEU A 420 -18.80 11.38 3.92
CA LEU A 420 -18.15 12.57 4.49
C LEU A 420 -16.74 12.32 5.07
N MET A 421 -16.45 11.11 5.55
CA MET A 421 -15.15 10.74 6.11
C MET A 421 -14.24 9.97 5.14
N VAL A 422 -14.74 9.69 3.95
CA VAL A 422 -14.00 8.92 2.96
C VAL A 422 -13.02 9.83 2.23
N SER A 423 -11.79 9.37 2.07
CA SER A 423 -10.77 10.12 1.32
C SER A 423 -10.91 9.97 -0.20
N ASP A 424 -11.25 8.78 -0.68
CA ASP A 424 -11.42 8.46 -2.10
C ASP A 424 -12.43 7.31 -2.24
N THR A 425 -13.35 7.38 -3.22
CA THR A 425 -14.38 6.34 -3.43
C THR A 425 -14.43 5.86 -4.90
N PRO A 426 -13.38 5.20 -5.41
CA PRO A 426 -13.31 4.83 -6.81
C PRO A 426 -14.45 3.90 -7.26
N GLN A 427 -15.06 3.14 -6.34
CA GLN A 427 -16.22 2.26 -6.54
C GLN A 427 -17.44 2.94 -7.17
N LEU A 428 -17.62 4.24 -6.90
CA LEU A 428 -18.76 5.02 -7.40
C LEU A 428 -18.51 5.63 -8.78
N LEU A 429 -17.27 5.60 -9.26
CA LEU A 429 -16.91 6.18 -10.56
C LEU A 429 -17.71 5.60 -11.72
N PRO A 430 -17.92 4.27 -11.85
CA PRO A 430 -18.69 3.72 -12.95
C PRO A 430 -20.09 4.32 -13.06
N GLU A 431 -20.83 4.36 -11.94
CA GLU A 431 -22.20 4.87 -11.90
C GLU A 431 -22.27 6.39 -12.15
N ARG A 432 -21.40 7.16 -11.50
CA ARG A 432 -21.40 8.64 -11.60
C ARG A 432 -20.98 9.11 -12.99
N ILE A 433 -19.95 8.49 -13.58
CA ILE A 433 -19.54 8.77 -14.97
C ILE A 433 -20.63 8.35 -15.96
N MET A 434 -21.26 7.18 -15.76
CA MET A 434 -22.33 6.72 -16.65
C MET A 434 -23.57 7.59 -16.61
N SER A 435 -23.95 8.09 -15.42
CA SER A 435 -25.10 8.98 -15.25
C SER A 435 -24.81 10.43 -15.64
N GLY A 436 -23.54 10.82 -15.73
CA GLY A 436 -23.14 12.22 -15.96
C GLY A 436 -23.45 13.14 -14.78
N LYS A 437 -23.66 12.57 -13.57
CA LYS A 437 -23.96 13.30 -12.34
C LYS A 437 -22.79 13.17 -11.37
N PRO A 438 -22.36 14.25 -10.68
CA PRO A 438 -22.93 15.60 -10.70
C PRO A 438 -22.64 16.38 -12.00
N TYR A 439 -21.67 15.93 -12.80
CA TYR A 439 -21.32 16.48 -14.11
C TYR A 439 -20.59 15.42 -14.95
N PRO A 440 -20.47 15.58 -16.28
CA PRO A 440 -19.69 14.67 -17.12
C PRO A 440 -18.17 14.83 -16.90
N VAL A 441 -17.43 13.74 -17.05
CA VAL A 441 -15.96 13.77 -17.09
C VAL A 441 -15.50 13.95 -18.54
N ASN A 442 -14.82 15.07 -18.83
CA ASN A 442 -14.38 15.42 -20.18
C ASN A 442 -12.94 15.01 -20.50
N ALA A 443 -12.11 14.84 -19.48
CA ALA A 443 -10.76 14.31 -19.61
C ALA A 443 -10.38 13.46 -18.39
N LEU A 444 -9.68 12.35 -18.62
CA LEU A 444 -9.20 11.44 -17.58
C LEU A 444 -7.71 11.18 -17.73
N PHE A 445 -6.97 11.33 -16.65
CA PHE A 445 -5.53 11.04 -16.58
C PHE A 445 -5.34 9.79 -15.73
N LEU A 446 -4.69 8.77 -16.30
CA LEU A 446 -4.32 7.54 -15.59
C LEU A 446 -2.82 7.58 -15.29
N PHE A 447 -2.46 7.58 -14.01
CA PHE A 447 -1.08 7.63 -13.56
C PHE A 447 -0.77 6.50 -12.59
N ALA A 448 0.20 5.64 -12.94
CA ALA A 448 0.66 4.52 -12.11
C ALA A 448 -0.47 3.58 -11.65
N THR A 449 -1.57 3.47 -12.42
CA THR A 449 -2.76 2.72 -12.06
C THR A 449 -3.32 1.96 -13.25
N ASN A 450 -3.90 0.79 -12.97
CA ASN A 450 -4.72 0.02 -13.91
C ASN A 450 -6.08 -0.28 -13.23
N PRO A 451 -7.02 0.69 -13.21
CA PRO A 451 -8.28 0.52 -12.50
C PRO A 451 -9.13 -0.62 -13.09
N LEU A 452 -9.06 -0.95 -14.38
CA LEU A 452 -9.80 -2.09 -14.93
C LEU A 452 -9.32 -3.46 -14.43
N ALA A 453 -8.05 -3.60 -14.03
CA ALA A 453 -7.57 -4.81 -13.37
C ALA A 453 -7.89 -4.86 -11.88
N ASN A 454 -8.08 -3.70 -11.23
CA ASN A 454 -8.17 -3.61 -9.77
C ASN A 454 -9.58 -3.35 -9.24
N HIS A 455 -10.49 -2.89 -10.09
CA HIS A 455 -11.84 -2.49 -9.70
C HIS A 455 -12.79 -3.71 -9.70
N PRO A 456 -13.61 -3.91 -8.66
CA PRO A 456 -14.61 -4.96 -8.64
C PRO A 456 -15.58 -4.87 -9.83
N ALA A 457 -16.23 -3.73 -10.08
CA ALA A 457 -17.07 -3.57 -11.29
C ALA A 457 -16.27 -3.23 -12.57
N LYS A 458 -15.44 -4.16 -13.06
CA LYS A 458 -14.62 -3.98 -14.27
C LYS A 458 -15.45 -3.60 -15.50
N GLU A 459 -16.55 -4.30 -15.77
CA GLU A 459 -17.37 -4.10 -16.97
C GLU A 459 -18.07 -2.74 -16.95
N ALA A 460 -18.64 -2.36 -15.80
CA ALA A 460 -19.29 -1.07 -15.62
C ALA A 460 -18.27 0.07 -15.77
N LEU A 461 -17.07 -0.09 -15.20
CA LEU A 461 -15.99 0.88 -15.35
C LEU A 461 -15.52 0.99 -16.81
N ALA A 462 -15.39 -0.13 -17.52
CA ALA A 462 -15.05 -0.12 -18.94
C ALA A 462 -16.12 0.62 -19.77
N GLY A 463 -17.40 0.43 -19.45
CA GLY A 463 -18.52 1.19 -20.02
C GLY A 463 -18.40 2.70 -19.73
N ALA A 464 -18.08 3.07 -18.49
CA ALA A 464 -17.86 4.45 -18.08
C ALA A 464 -16.69 5.12 -18.83
N LEU A 465 -15.55 4.43 -18.96
CA LEU A 465 -14.38 4.93 -19.68
C LEU A 465 -14.69 5.21 -21.17
N LYS A 466 -15.61 4.46 -21.79
CA LYS A 466 -16.02 4.73 -23.17
C LYS A 466 -16.73 6.06 -23.35
N LYS A 467 -17.45 6.56 -22.33
CA LYS A 467 -18.14 7.86 -22.37
C LYS A 467 -17.20 9.05 -22.24
N ILE A 468 -16.00 8.85 -21.70
CA ILE A 468 -15.05 9.93 -21.49
C ILE A 468 -14.44 10.34 -22.84
N PRO A 469 -14.57 11.61 -23.26
CA PRO A 469 -14.10 12.06 -24.57
C PRO A 469 -12.58 11.98 -24.78
N PHE A 470 -11.80 12.08 -23.71
CA PHE A 470 -10.34 12.12 -23.79
C PHE A 470 -9.69 11.43 -22.59
N VAL A 471 -9.07 10.28 -22.83
CA VAL A 471 -8.35 9.51 -21.80
C VAL A 471 -6.86 9.50 -22.11
N VAL A 472 -6.02 9.92 -21.16
CA VAL A 472 -4.57 9.92 -21.26
C VAL A 472 -3.97 8.91 -20.27
N SER A 473 -3.16 7.97 -20.75
CA SER A 473 -2.47 7.00 -19.90
C SER A 473 -0.96 7.25 -19.82
N PHE A 474 -0.45 7.32 -18.60
CA PHE A 474 0.98 7.35 -18.27
C PHE A 474 1.45 5.96 -17.82
N SER A 475 1.46 5.02 -18.76
CA SER A 475 1.86 3.63 -18.51
C SER A 475 3.04 3.24 -19.40
N PRO A 476 4.07 2.55 -18.86
CA PRO A 476 5.11 1.94 -19.68
C PRO A 476 4.63 0.72 -20.48
N PHE A 477 3.42 0.20 -20.19
CA PHE A 477 2.86 -1.02 -20.77
C PHE A 477 1.46 -0.78 -21.35
N LEU A 478 1.08 -1.60 -22.33
CA LEU A 478 -0.29 -1.62 -22.85
C LEU A 478 -1.18 -2.53 -21.98
N ASP A 479 -1.54 -2.04 -20.80
CA ASP A 479 -2.45 -2.71 -19.86
C ASP A 479 -3.94 -2.52 -20.19
N ASP A 480 -4.84 -3.20 -19.47
CA ASP A 480 -6.30 -3.13 -19.69
C ASP A 480 -6.83 -1.68 -19.74
N SER A 481 -6.34 -0.80 -18.85
CA SER A 481 -6.81 0.58 -18.79
C SER A 481 -6.15 1.45 -19.86
N SER A 482 -4.87 1.21 -20.14
CA SER A 482 -4.14 1.89 -21.21
C SER A 482 -4.72 1.57 -22.59
N ALA A 483 -5.20 0.34 -22.82
CA ALA A 483 -5.90 -0.03 -24.05
C ALA A 483 -7.19 0.79 -24.28
N MET A 484 -7.77 1.35 -23.22
CA MET A 484 -8.93 2.23 -23.28
C MET A 484 -8.55 3.71 -23.47
N ALA A 485 -7.27 4.07 -23.55
CA ALA A 485 -6.84 5.46 -23.70
C ALA A 485 -7.05 6.01 -25.12
N ASP A 486 -7.20 7.32 -25.24
CA ASP A 486 -7.13 8.06 -26.51
C ASP A 486 -5.70 8.50 -26.82
N LEU A 487 -4.87 8.66 -25.78
CA LEU A 487 -3.46 9.00 -25.87
C LEU A 487 -2.65 8.24 -24.81
N ILE A 488 -1.53 7.64 -25.21
CA ILE A 488 -0.58 6.99 -24.29
C ILE A 488 0.74 7.76 -24.32
N LEU A 489 1.17 8.18 -23.14
CA LEU A 489 2.43 8.88 -22.89
C LEU A 489 3.32 7.97 -22.04
N PRO A 490 4.22 7.18 -22.63
CA PRO A 490 4.86 6.11 -21.90
C PRO A 490 5.91 6.63 -20.91
N ASP A 491 5.73 6.23 -19.65
CA ASP A 491 6.59 6.62 -18.52
C ASP A 491 7.91 5.82 -18.54
N HIS A 492 8.93 6.38 -17.91
CA HIS A 492 10.13 5.65 -17.52
C HIS A 492 9.79 4.53 -16.53
N THR A 493 10.53 3.42 -16.57
CA THR A 493 10.57 2.52 -15.41
C THR A 493 11.28 3.21 -14.24
N TYR A 494 11.15 2.66 -13.04
CA TYR A 494 11.79 3.24 -11.85
C TYR A 494 13.34 3.21 -11.89
N LEU A 495 13.92 2.48 -12.85
CA LEU A 495 15.38 2.41 -13.06
C LEU A 495 15.91 3.49 -14.03
N GLU A 496 15.03 4.15 -14.78
CA GLU A 496 15.40 5.10 -15.86
C GLU A 496 15.16 6.57 -15.48
N ARG A 497 14.80 6.86 -14.22
CA ARG A 497 14.34 8.20 -13.79
C ARG A 497 14.81 8.59 -12.40
N TRP A 498 14.82 9.89 -12.16
CA TRP A 498 14.86 10.46 -10.82
C TRP A 498 13.62 10.07 -10.02
N GLN A 499 13.85 9.66 -8.77
CA GLN A 499 12.78 9.23 -7.88
C GLN A 499 13.12 9.49 -6.42
N ASP A 500 12.07 9.72 -5.64
CA ASP A 500 12.12 9.73 -4.19
C ASP A 500 11.15 8.72 -3.59
N ASP A 501 11.40 8.35 -2.34
CA ASP A 501 10.45 7.61 -1.52
C ASP A 501 10.46 8.16 -0.09
N GLN A 502 9.28 8.57 0.37
CA GLN A 502 9.05 8.98 1.74
C GLN A 502 8.56 7.73 2.49
N VAL A 503 9.51 7.00 3.05
CA VAL A 503 9.29 5.68 3.63
C VAL A 503 8.29 5.81 4.78
N THR A 504 7.12 5.17 4.66
CA THR A 504 5.96 5.35 5.56
C THR A 504 5.41 4.02 6.10
N HIS A 505 6.13 2.91 5.93
CA HIS A 505 5.60 1.55 6.16
C HIS A 505 5.60 1.08 7.62
N LEU A 506 5.22 1.95 8.56
CA LEU A 506 5.03 1.61 9.98
C LEU A 506 6.34 1.09 10.64
N ALA A 507 7.49 1.57 10.16
CA ALA A 507 8.81 1.02 10.48
C ALA A 507 9.44 1.57 11.77
N GLY A 508 8.90 2.69 12.29
CA GLY A 508 9.33 3.25 13.57
C GLY A 508 10.52 4.19 13.48
N PHE A 509 10.84 4.65 12.27
CA PHE A 509 11.83 5.67 12.01
C PHE A 509 11.42 6.49 10.79
N THR A 510 12.02 7.66 10.65
CA THR A 510 11.77 8.56 9.52
C THR A 510 12.89 8.37 8.49
N CYS A 511 12.53 8.14 7.22
CA CYS A 511 13.51 7.92 6.16
C CYS A 511 13.05 8.53 4.83
N PHE A 512 13.99 9.19 4.15
CA PHE A 512 13.83 9.73 2.81
C PHE A 512 14.84 9.05 1.89
N SER A 513 14.34 8.34 0.88
CA SER A 513 15.18 7.70 -0.13
C SER A 513 15.21 8.57 -1.39
N LEU A 514 16.37 8.66 -2.02
CA LEU A 514 16.58 9.40 -3.27
C LEU A 514 17.37 8.52 -4.23
N ALA A 515 16.98 8.50 -5.50
CA ALA A 515 17.74 7.81 -6.51
C ALA A 515 17.78 8.55 -7.85
N PRO A 516 18.97 8.68 -8.46
CA PRO A 516 19.12 9.09 -9.85
C PRO A 516 18.71 7.96 -10.82
N PRO A 517 18.55 8.25 -12.12
CA PRO A 517 18.41 7.22 -13.13
C PRO A 517 19.63 6.29 -13.14
N ALA A 518 19.41 4.99 -12.96
CA ALA A 518 20.48 3.98 -13.01
C ALA A 518 20.79 3.53 -14.45
N SER A 519 19.88 3.77 -15.38
CA SER A 519 20.08 3.52 -16.81
C SER A 519 19.55 4.68 -17.63
N LYS A 520 20.11 4.85 -18.83
CA LYS A 520 19.51 5.71 -19.85
C LYS A 520 18.19 5.09 -20.31
N PRO A 521 17.17 5.89 -20.68
CA PRO A 521 15.91 5.34 -21.19
C PRO A 521 16.16 4.44 -22.40
N LEU A 522 15.66 3.19 -22.35
CA LEU A 522 15.82 2.22 -23.45
C LEU A 522 14.98 2.56 -24.69
N HIS A 523 13.96 3.39 -24.48
CA HIS A 523 12.96 3.75 -25.47
C HIS A 523 12.73 5.26 -25.45
N GLN A 524 11.90 5.78 -26.38
CA GLN A 524 11.50 7.19 -26.41
C GLN A 524 10.44 7.49 -25.35
N THR A 525 10.69 7.04 -24.12
CA THR A 525 9.86 7.28 -22.93
C THR A 525 10.35 8.52 -22.19
N ARG A 526 9.46 9.18 -21.44
CA ARG A 526 9.80 10.33 -20.59
C ARG A 526 9.26 10.13 -19.18
N ASN A 527 9.97 10.65 -18.19
CA ASN A 527 9.50 10.68 -16.81
C ASN A 527 8.19 11.48 -16.72
N THR A 528 7.12 10.86 -16.24
CA THR A 528 5.80 11.49 -16.09
C THR A 528 5.88 12.84 -15.36
N ALA A 529 6.72 12.96 -14.32
CA ALA A 529 6.84 14.21 -13.57
C ALA A 529 7.34 15.37 -14.44
N ASP A 530 8.35 15.12 -15.29
CA ASP A 530 8.86 16.11 -16.23
C ASP A 530 7.83 16.46 -17.31
N VAL A 531 7.04 15.48 -17.75
CA VAL A 531 5.94 15.70 -18.71
C VAL A 531 4.85 16.57 -18.10
N VAL A 532 4.47 16.36 -16.84
CA VAL A 532 3.51 17.22 -16.14
C VAL A 532 4.03 18.64 -16.02
N LEU A 533 5.30 18.84 -15.64
CA LEU A 533 5.93 20.17 -15.60
C LEU A 533 5.89 20.86 -16.98
N GLN A 534 6.16 20.12 -18.08
CA GLN A 534 6.04 20.66 -19.44
C GLN A 534 4.61 21.06 -19.78
N ILE A 535 3.62 20.23 -19.40
CA ILE A 535 2.19 20.55 -19.59
C ILE A 535 1.82 21.84 -18.83
N THR A 536 2.27 21.99 -17.58
CA THR A 536 1.95 23.19 -16.79
C THR A 536 2.58 24.45 -17.37
N GLN A 537 3.81 24.37 -17.86
CA GLN A 537 4.47 25.49 -18.53
C GLN A 537 3.75 25.86 -19.83
N ALA A 538 3.31 24.88 -20.61
CA ALA A 538 2.59 25.11 -21.86
C ALA A 538 1.16 25.69 -21.65
N LEU A 539 0.52 25.41 -20.51
CA LEU A 539 -0.76 26.03 -20.14
C LEU A 539 -0.62 27.52 -19.77
N GLY A 540 0.58 27.94 -19.32
CA GLY A 540 0.86 29.32 -18.99
C GLY A 540 0.07 29.87 -17.79
N GLY A 541 0.08 31.19 -17.64
CA GLY A 541 -0.70 31.92 -16.64
C GLY A 541 -0.42 31.50 -15.19
N THR A 542 -1.48 31.49 -14.38
CA THR A 542 -1.44 31.07 -12.96
C THR A 542 -1.03 29.61 -12.78
N VAL A 543 -1.35 28.73 -13.74
CA VAL A 543 -0.95 27.33 -13.69
C VAL A 543 0.58 27.23 -13.75
N ALA A 544 1.22 27.86 -14.73
CA ALA A 544 2.69 27.82 -14.85
C ALA A 544 3.41 28.47 -13.65
N GLN A 545 2.88 29.57 -13.12
CA GLN A 545 3.45 30.27 -11.94
C GLN A 545 3.54 29.39 -10.69
N ASN A 546 2.65 28.40 -10.58
CA ASN A 546 2.66 27.45 -9.47
C ASN A 546 3.76 26.39 -9.55
N PHE A 547 4.51 26.30 -10.66
CA PHE A 547 5.56 25.30 -10.90
C PHE A 547 6.86 25.98 -11.35
N PRO A 548 7.68 26.50 -10.43
CA PRO A 548 8.93 27.19 -10.78
C PRO A 548 10.03 26.25 -11.33
N TRP A 549 9.84 24.94 -11.23
CA TRP A 549 10.82 23.92 -11.59
C TRP A 549 10.80 23.59 -13.09
N LYS A 550 11.99 23.41 -13.68
CA LYS A 550 12.13 22.98 -15.08
C LYS A 550 12.15 21.45 -15.20
N LYS A 551 12.77 20.79 -14.23
CA LYS A 551 12.86 19.33 -14.13
C LYS A 551 12.42 18.85 -12.75
N PHE A 552 12.04 17.59 -12.67
CA PHE A 552 11.69 16.93 -11.42
C PHE A 552 12.85 16.91 -10.43
N GLU A 553 14.09 16.82 -10.91
CA GLU A 553 15.31 16.93 -10.09
C GLU A 553 15.38 18.27 -9.33
N ASP A 554 14.96 19.39 -9.96
CA ASP A 554 14.98 20.70 -9.32
C ASP A 554 14.03 20.72 -8.11
N LEU A 555 12.84 20.13 -8.26
CA LEU A 555 11.85 19.98 -7.18
C LEU A 555 12.40 19.10 -6.05
N LEU A 556 13.07 17.99 -6.38
CA LEU A 556 13.69 17.10 -5.40
C LEU A 556 14.78 17.84 -4.61
N ARG A 557 15.65 18.58 -5.31
CA ARG A 557 16.73 19.36 -4.68
C ARG A 557 16.14 20.42 -3.75
N GLU A 558 15.16 21.21 -4.18
CA GLU A 558 14.52 22.20 -3.32
C GLU A 558 13.88 21.57 -2.07
N GLY A 559 13.12 20.50 -2.24
CA GLY A 559 12.47 19.78 -1.15
C GLY A 559 13.45 19.21 -0.11
N VAL A 560 14.57 18.65 -0.58
CA VAL A 560 15.59 18.02 0.26
C VAL A 560 16.39 19.03 1.10
N GLN A 561 16.38 20.33 0.76
CA GLN A 561 17.02 21.36 1.59
C GLN A 561 16.54 21.37 3.03
N GLY A 562 15.27 21.00 3.27
CA GLY A 562 14.74 20.90 4.61
C GLY A 562 15.49 19.87 5.47
N LEU A 563 15.89 18.74 4.88
CA LEU A 563 16.61 17.69 5.60
C LEU A 563 17.95 18.22 6.12
N TYR A 564 18.69 18.92 5.26
CA TYR A 564 19.96 19.56 5.63
C TYR A 564 19.76 20.66 6.68
N LYS A 565 18.81 21.58 6.45
CA LYS A 565 18.52 22.70 7.37
C LYS A 565 18.01 22.26 8.73
N SER A 566 17.39 21.07 8.81
CA SER A 566 16.86 20.54 10.05
C SER A 566 17.94 20.26 11.10
N GLY A 567 19.21 20.09 10.67
CA GLY A 567 20.33 19.77 11.55
C GLY A 567 20.23 18.40 12.24
N ARG A 568 19.22 17.58 11.89
CA ARG A 568 18.98 16.25 12.46
C ARG A 568 19.07 15.15 11.39
N GLY A 569 19.14 13.91 11.86
CA GLY A 569 19.30 12.70 11.04
C GLY A 569 20.57 12.70 10.19
N TYR A 570 20.76 11.63 9.42
CA TYR A 570 21.98 11.41 8.66
C TYR A 570 21.71 10.82 7.29
N VAL A 571 22.58 11.14 6.34
CA VAL A 571 22.71 10.31 5.14
C VAL A 571 23.21 8.95 5.60
N VAL A 572 22.57 7.88 5.12
CA VAL A 572 22.85 6.50 5.57
C VAL A 572 24.34 6.16 5.44
N SER A 573 24.89 5.45 6.42
CA SER A 573 26.30 5.08 6.45
C SER A 573 26.52 3.71 7.11
N ILE A 574 27.78 3.31 7.27
CA ILE A 574 28.09 1.98 7.83
C ILE A 574 27.68 1.89 9.31
N HIS A 575 27.36 0.67 9.76
CA HIS A 575 26.75 0.44 11.07
C HIS A 575 27.58 0.99 12.25
N ALA A 576 28.92 0.94 12.17
CA ALA A 576 29.80 1.45 13.22
C ALA A 576 29.67 2.98 13.41
N GLU A 577 29.59 3.72 12.30
CA GLU A 577 29.38 5.17 12.33
C GLU A 577 27.97 5.52 12.82
N GLU A 578 26.96 4.77 12.38
CA GLU A 578 25.60 4.93 12.89
C GLU A 578 25.52 4.70 14.41
N ALA A 579 26.22 3.69 14.92
CA ALA A 579 26.23 3.37 16.35
C ALA A 579 26.89 4.50 17.16
N LEU A 580 28.02 5.03 16.70
CA LEU A 580 28.68 6.17 17.34
C LEU A 580 27.79 7.41 17.35
N ARG A 581 27.13 7.72 16.23
CA ARG A 581 26.22 8.85 16.13
C ARG A 581 25.03 8.72 17.07
N LYS A 582 24.43 7.53 17.18
CA LYS A 582 23.38 7.24 18.15
C LYS A 582 23.79 7.49 19.60
N VAL A 583 25.05 7.24 19.95
CA VAL A 583 25.57 7.55 21.29
C VAL A 583 25.65 9.07 21.48
N LEU A 584 26.22 9.80 20.52
CA LEU A 584 26.29 11.28 20.57
C LEU A 584 24.90 11.93 20.65
N GLU A 585 23.93 11.41 19.90
CA GLU A 585 22.54 11.90 19.90
C GLU A 585 21.83 11.68 21.23
N ARG A 586 22.04 10.54 21.89
CA ARG A 586 21.48 10.28 23.24
C ARG A 586 21.98 11.30 24.25
N GLU A 587 23.20 11.79 24.06
CA GLU A 587 23.82 12.85 24.85
C GLU A 587 23.47 14.26 24.34
N GLY A 588 22.62 14.38 23.30
CA GLY A 588 22.12 15.65 22.77
C GLY A 588 22.99 16.32 21.71
N TYR A 589 24.05 15.67 21.22
CA TYR A 589 24.98 16.24 20.25
C TYR A 589 24.65 15.85 18.81
N TRP A 590 24.39 16.87 17.97
CA TRP A 590 24.20 16.73 16.53
C TRP A 590 25.41 17.28 15.78
N VAL A 591 26.16 16.42 15.10
CA VAL A 591 27.33 16.80 14.30
C VAL A 591 26.99 16.67 12.82
N SER A 592 27.05 17.79 12.08
CA SER A 592 26.87 17.77 10.63
C SER A 592 28.05 17.06 9.98
N GLU A 593 27.75 16.06 9.15
CA GLU A 593 28.76 15.38 8.32
C GLU A 593 29.23 16.25 7.16
N PHE A 594 28.35 17.10 6.64
CA PHE A 594 28.57 17.85 5.40
C PHE A 594 28.77 19.33 5.69
N LYS A 595 29.77 19.93 5.03
CA LYS A 595 30.14 21.35 5.20
C LYS A 595 29.08 22.30 4.62
N ASP A 596 28.47 21.91 3.51
CA ASP A 596 27.48 22.67 2.78
C ASP A 596 26.39 21.75 2.21
N TYR A 597 25.34 22.36 1.65
CA TYR A 597 24.20 21.65 1.09
C TYR A 597 24.55 20.84 -0.17
N ASP A 598 25.50 21.30 -0.99
CA ASP A 598 25.86 20.61 -2.23
C ASP A 598 26.63 19.32 -1.93
N ALA A 599 27.52 19.34 -0.95
CA ALA A 599 28.16 18.15 -0.41
C ALA A 599 27.13 17.17 0.18
N PHE A 600 26.13 17.67 0.91
CA PHE A 600 25.03 16.86 1.42
C PHE A 600 24.20 16.21 0.30
N TRP A 601 23.82 16.99 -0.72
CA TRP A 601 23.07 16.51 -1.88
C TRP A 601 23.83 15.38 -2.61
N ASN A 602 25.13 15.60 -2.88
CA ASN A 602 25.96 14.60 -3.55
C ASN A 602 26.11 13.32 -2.70
N GLY A 603 26.31 13.47 -1.38
CA GLY A 603 26.35 12.35 -0.45
C GLY A 603 25.02 11.56 -0.44
N LEU A 604 23.89 12.26 -0.44
CA LEU A 604 22.56 11.65 -0.49
C LEU A 604 22.32 10.89 -1.80
N VAL A 605 22.69 11.48 -2.95
CA VAL A 605 22.58 10.83 -4.26
C VAL A 605 23.47 9.58 -4.33
N GLN A 606 24.67 9.63 -3.77
CA GLN A 606 25.63 8.52 -3.80
C GLN A 606 25.26 7.37 -2.85
N ARG A 607 24.67 7.66 -1.68
CA ARG A 607 24.34 6.65 -0.67
C ARG A 607 22.88 6.21 -0.71
N GLY A 608 22.00 7.00 -1.34
CA GLY A 608 20.64 6.63 -1.70
C GLY A 608 19.55 6.88 -0.64
N ALA A 609 19.90 7.32 0.56
CA ALA A 609 18.92 7.67 1.59
C ALA A 609 19.46 8.56 2.71
N TRP A 610 18.55 9.29 3.33
CA TRP A 610 18.68 9.95 4.61
C TRP A 610 17.71 9.30 5.60
N TRP A 611 18.10 9.18 6.86
CA TRP A 611 17.23 8.67 7.90
C TRP A 611 17.51 9.32 9.25
N ASP A 612 16.46 9.35 10.07
CA ASP A 612 16.50 9.82 11.44
C ASP A 612 16.08 8.67 12.36
N PRO A 613 17.03 8.06 13.09
CA PRO A 613 16.73 6.98 14.04
C PRO A 613 16.08 7.50 15.34
N THR A 614 16.12 8.81 15.60
CA THR A 614 15.63 9.47 16.82
C THR A 614 14.22 10.04 16.70
N GLY A 615 13.59 9.94 15.51
CA GLY A 615 12.30 10.55 15.15
C GLY A 615 11.05 10.02 15.90
N LEU A 616 11.22 9.46 17.10
CA LEU A 616 10.17 8.94 17.94
C LEU A 616 9.99 9.86 19.17
N PRO A 617 8.99 10.75 19.20
CA PRO A 617 8.47 11.17 20.49
C PRO A 617 7.86 9.93 21.17
N VAL A 618 8.64 9.28 22.03
CA VAL A 618 8.13 8.28 22.98
C VAL A 618 7.41 9.07 24.07
N SER A 619 6.17 9.46 23.78
CA SER A 619 5.32 10.13 24.75
C SER A 619 3.87 9.80 24.47
N ARG A 620 3.18 9.32 25.51
CA ARG A 620 1.71 9.14 25.50
C ARG A 620 1.00 10.42 25.04
N LYS A 621 1.48 11.60 25.48
CA LYS A 621 0.96 12.91 25.06
C LYS A 621 1.09 13.18 23.55
N ALA A 622 2.16 12.68 22.92
CA ALA A 622 2.33 12.85 21.47
C ALA A 622 1.37 11.96 20.67
N LEU A 623 0.94 10.83 21.26
CA LEU A 623 0.10 9.79 20.66
C LEU A 623 -1.39 9.92 20.96
N LEU A 624 -1.77 10.74 21.93
CA LEU A 624 -3.16 11.00 22.32
C LEU A 624 -3.51 12.45 21.96
N ARG A 625 -3.90 12.66 20.70
CA ARG A 625 -4.25 13.96 20.10
C ARG A 625 -5.76 14.12 19.85
N THR A 626 -6.57 13.29 20.50
CA THR A 626 -8.02 13.43 20.50
C THR A 626 -8.44 14.73 21.20
N ARG A 627 -9.72 15.09 21.11
CA ARG A 627 -10.24 16.26 21.80
C ARG A 627 -10.14 16.14 23.32
N SER A 628 -10.32 14.93 23.86
CA SER A 628 -10.14 14.65 25.29
C SER A 628 -8.66 14.64 25.71
N GLY A 629 -7.71 14.61 24.77
CA GLY A 629 -6.29 14.37 25.05
C GLY A 629 -6.02 12.93 25.55
N LYS A 630 -7.00 12.03 25.40
CA LYS A 630 -7.00 10.64 25.89
C LYS A 630 -7.28 9.67 24.75
N PHE A 631 -7.04 8.38 24.97
CA PHE A 631 -7.54 7.34 24.08
C PHE A 631 -9.07 7.24 24.24
N GLU A 632 -9.80 7.43 23.15
CA GLU A 632 -11.25 7.47 23.15
C GLU A 632 -11.83 6.11 22.72
N PHE A 633 -12.36 5.34 23.68
CA PHE A 633 -13.20 4.19 23.36
C PHE A 633 -14.51 4.66 22.73
N TYR A 634 -15.14 5.68 23.32
CA TYR A 634 -16.23 6.42 22.71
C TYR A 634 -15.66 7.55 21.86
N SER A 635 -15.72 7.43 20.53
CA SER A 635 -15.09 8.41 19.63
C SER A 635 -15.90 9.70 19.53
N THR A 636 -15.43 10.75 20.23
CA THR A 636 -16.02 12.09 20.13
C THR A 636 -15.76 12.73 18.76
N ALA A 637 -14.67 12.33 18.10
CA ALA A 637 -14.37 12.74 16.73
C ALA A 637 -15.43 12.23 15.75
N LEU A 638 -15.84 10.95 15.87
CA LEU A 638 -16.89 10.38 15.04
C LEU A 638 -18.24 11.07 15.32
N LYS A 639 -18.57 11.29 16.59
CA LYS A 639 -19.79 12.02 17.00
C LYS A 639 -19.89 13.39 16.34
N GLN A 640 -18.81 14.17 16.35
CA GLN A 640 -18.77 15.49 15.71
C GLN A 640 -19.00 15.44 14.20
N VAL A 641 -18.44 14.45 13.51
CA VAL A 641 -18.65 14.28 12.07
C VAL A 641 -20.12 13.97 11.79
N VAL A 642 -20.72 13.05 12.56
CA VAL A 642 -22.13 12.70 12.44
C VAL A 642 -23.03 13.91 12.74
N ASP A 643 -22.74 14.66 13.81
CA ASP A 643 -23.51 15.86 14.19
C ASP A 643 -23.42 16.96 13.13
N LYS A 644 -22.24 17.14 12.52
CA LYS A 644 -22.04 18.09 11.43
C LYS A 644 -22.83 17.66 10.18
N ALA A 645 -22.81 16.37 9.84
CA ALA A 645 -23.56 15.82 8.72
C ALA A 645 -25.07 16.03 8.90
N VAL A 646 -25.58 15.70 10.08
CA VAL A 646 -26.99 15.88 10.46
C VAL A 646 -27.42 17.34 10.34
N LYS A 647 -26.60 18.28 10.82
CA LYS A 647 -26.86 19.72 10.69
C LYS A 647 -26.89 20.19 9.23
N GLN A 648 -26.08 19.61 8.36
CA GLN A 648 -26.01 19.97 6.94
C GLN A 648 -27.18 19.40 6.13
N GLU A 649 -27.65 18.18 6.42
CA GLU A 649 -28.73 17.53 5.67
C GLU A 649 -30.14 17.88 6.16
N GLY A 650 -30.29 18.49 7.35
CA GLY A 650 -31.58 18.93 7.90
C GLY A 650 -32.54 17.78 8.26
N LYS A 651 -32.10 16.52 8.16
CA LYS A 651 -32.86 15.30 8.48
C LYS A 651 -32.03 14.39 9.38
N THR A 652 -32.21 14.52 10.69
CA THR A 652 -31.57 13.70 11.74
C THR A 652 -31.78 12.19 11.52
N GLY A 653 -32.94 11.80 10.98
CA GLY A 653 -33.37 10.40 10.98
C GLY A 653 -32.67 9.47 9.96
N SER A 654 -32.49 9.88 8.69
CA SER A 654 -32.08 8.90 7.66
C SER A 654 -30.59 8.60 7.66
N PHE A 655 -29.76 9.60 7.94
CA PHE A 655 -28.30 9.49 7.91
C PHE A 655 -27.77 8.67 9.09
N VAL A 656 -28.21 9.02 10.31
CA VAL A 656 -27.85 8.30 11.53
C VAL A 656 -28.39 6.87 11.51
N ALA A 657 -29.63 6.65 11.03
CA ALA A 657 -30.17 5.29 10.89
C ALA A 657 -29.38 4.44 9.88
N THR A 658 -28.90 5.04 8.79
CA THR A 658 -28.04 4.35 7.81
C THR A 658 -26.69 3.98 8.41
N LEU A 659 -26.07 4.90 9.15
CA LEU A 659 -24.77 4.68 9.81
C LEU A 659 -24.85 3.70 10.98
N SER A 660 -25.89 3.81 11.81
CA SER A 660 -26.10 2.92 12.94
C SER A 660 -26.54 1.54 12.51
N ALA A 661 -27.01 1.38 11.26
CA ALA A 661 -27.56 0.14 10.72
C ALA A 661 -28.62 -0.48 11.65
N GLY A 662 -29.45 0.38 12.27
CA GLY A 662 -30.50 -0.02 13.21
C GLY A 662 -30.04 -0.26 14.66
N LYS A 663 -28.75 -0.03 14.99
CA LYS A 663 -28.26 -0.06 16.38
C LYS A 663 -28.68 1.22 17.14
N PRO A 664 -28.75 1.16 18.49
CA PRO A 664 -28.76 2.38 19.32
C PRO A 664 -27.62 3.31 18.92
N GLU A 665 -27.90 4.61 18.87
CA GLU A 665 -26.98 5.62 18.35
C GLU A 665 -25.61 5.58 19.06
N ASP A 666 -25.59 5.39 20.38
CA ASP A 666 -24.36 5.30 21.18
C ASP A 666 -23.40 4.20 20.71
N LEU A 667 -23.92 3.08 20.20
CA LEU A 667 -23.08 1.98 19.72
C LEU A 667 -22.34 2.33 18.42
N LEU A 668 -22.77 3.37 17.70
CA LEU A 668 -22.05 3.86 16.53
C LEU A 668 -20.66 4.39 16.91
N PHE A 669 -20.56 5.02 18.08
CA PHE A 669 -19.35 5.71 18.54
C PHE A 669 -18.43 4.83 19.38
N LEU A 670 -18.92 3.66 19.82
CA LEU A 670 -18.16 2.66 20.56
C LEU A 670 -17.61 1.56 19.63
N PRO A 671 -16.61 0.76 20.04
CA PRO A 671 -16.12 -0.40 19.31
C PRO A 671 -17.12 -1.57 19.38
N ALA A 672 -18.30 -1.41 18.77
CA ALA A 672 -19.40 -2.37 18.80
C ALA A 672 -19.55 -3.12 17.47
N VAL A 673 -19.19 -4.41 17.46
CA VAL A 673 -19.27 -5.28 16.29
C VAL A 673 -20.44 -6.24 16.43
N MET A 674 -21.35 -6.24 15.45
CA MET A 674 -22.53 -7.09 15.50
C MET A 674 -22.14 -8.57 15.43
N ILE A 675 -22.63 -9.37 16.38
CA ILE A 675 -22.50 -10.84 16.32
C ILE A 675 -23.57 -11.35 15.35
N ARG A 676 -23.17 -11.59 14.11
CA ARG A 676 -24.08 -12.10 13.07
C ARG A 676 -24.16 -13.62 13.14
N THR A 677 -25.36 -14.16 13.03
CA THR A 677 -25.52 -15.58 12.70
C THR A 677 -24.98 -15.81 11.30
N PRO A 678 -24.18 -16.86 11.05
CA PRO A 678 -23.70 -17.16 9.70
C PRO A 678 -24.89 -17.31 8.74
N GLU A 679 -25.05 -16.40 7.78
CA GLU A 679 -25.96 -16.62 6.66
C GLU A 679 -25.46 -17.82 5.85
N LYS A 680 -26.08 -18.98 6.07
CA LYS A 680 -25.92 -20.14 5.19
C LYS A 680 -26.96 -19.99 4.09
N THR A 681 -26.57 -19.37 2.99
CA THR A 681 -27.38 -19.49 1.77
C THR A 681 -27.14 -20.88 1.19
N GLU A 682 -28.20 -21.65 0.94
CA GLU A 682 -28.07 -22.97 0.28
C GLU A 682 -27.35 -22.85 -1.07
N SER A 683 -27.54 -21.71 -1.74
CA SER A 683 -26.93 -21.41 -3.04
C SER A 683 -25.42 -21.17 -2.99
N PHE A 684 -24.87 -20.57 -1.93
CA PHE A 684 -23.45 -20.20 -1.81
C PHE A 684 -22.89 -20.55 -0.41
N PRO A 685 -22.59 -21.83 -0.15
CA PRO A 685 -22.29 -22.32 1.19
C PRO A 685 -20.87 -22.02 1.70
N LEU A 686 -19.96 -21.53 0.84
CA LEU A 686 -18.56 -21.26 1.16
C LEU A 686 -18.28 -19.77 1.20
N ARG A 687 -17.21 -19.35 1.88
CA ARG A 687 -16.73 -17.96 1.87
C ARG A 687 -15.43 -17.81 1.11
N LEU A 688 -15.32 -16.76 0.31
CA LEU A 688 -14.08 -16.35 -0.34
C LEU A 688 -13.22 -15.53 0.63
N ASN A 689 -11.95 -15.90 0.73
CA ASN A 689 -10.91 -15.06 1.33
C ASN A 689 -9.79 -14.87 0.33
N THR A 690 -9.51 -13.61 -0.01
CA THR A 690 -8.42 -13.27 -0.94
C THR A 690 -7.14 -12.98 -0.17
N TYR A 691 -6.00 -13.31 -0.77
CA TYR A 691 -4.69 -13.06 -0.15
C TYR A 691 -3.67 -12.67 -1.22
N ARG A 692 -2.46 -12.27 -0.82
CA ARG A 692 -1.40 -11.85 -1.74
C ARG A 692 -0.14 -12.63 -1.48
N LEU A 693 0.58 -12.95 -2.55
CA LEU A 693 1.84 -13.67 -2.48
C LEU A 693 3.00 -12.68 -2.38
N MET A 694 4.06 -13.06 -1.66
CA MET A 694 5.30 -12.26 -1.57
C MET A 694 5.92 -11.98 -2.94
N SER A 695 5.81 -12.95 -3.87
CA SER A 695 6.31 -12.86 -5.24
C SER A 695 5.45 -11.98 -6.16
N ARG A 696 4.33 -11.42 -5.69
CA ARG A 696 3.44 -10.61 -6.52
C ARG A 696 3.55 -9.11 -6.15
N PRO A 697 3.92 -8.25 -7.11
CA PRO A 697 3.81 -6.80 -6.96
C PRO A 697 2.39 -6.35 -6.66
N MET A 698 2.23 -5.16 -6.06
CA MET A 698 0.90 -4.67 -5.67
C MET A 698 0.01 -4.24 -6.83
N GLY A 699 0.59 -3.94 -7.99
CA GLY A 699 -0.11 -3.50 -9.20
C GLY A 699 -0.20 -4.57 -10.29
N GLY A 700 0.06 -5.85 -9.96
CA GLY A 700 0.09 -6.95 -10.93
C GLY A 700 1.43 -7.66 -10.94
N GLY A 701 1.95 -7.97 -12.13
CA GLY A 701 3.17 -8.76 -12.33
C GLY A 701 2.99 -9.98 -13.24
N ARG A 702 1.91 -10.00 -14.04
CA ARG A 702 1.66 -11.05 -15.04
C ARG A 702 2.66 -11.03 -16.21
N ASN A 703 3.33 -9.91 -16.44
CA ASN A 703 4.41 -9.77 -17.42
C ASN A 703 5.81 -10.01 -16.82
N GLN A 704 5.89 -10.61 -15.64
CA GLN A 704 7.17 -10.91 -14.97
C GLN A 704 7.34 -12.43 -14.79
N PRO A 705 7.74 -13.16 -15.84
CA PRO A 705 7.91 -14.62 -15.82
C PRO A 705 8.70 -15.18 -14.63
N TRP A 706 9.82 -14.58 -14.22
CA TRP A 706 10.61 -15.09 -13.07
C TRP A 706 9.82 -15.05 -11.78
N LEU A 707 8.96 -14.04 -11.60
CA LEU A 707 8.05 -13.98 -10.47
C LEU A 707 6.90 -14.97 -10.62
N LEU A 708 6.35 -15.17 -11.82
CA LEU A 708 5.29 -16.14 -12.12
C LEU A 708 5.71 -17.57 -11.84
N GLU A 709 6.96 -17.90 -12.18
CA GLU A 709 7.58 -19.20 -11.98
C GLU A 709 7.77 -19.54 -10.50
N GLN A 710 7.90 -18.54 -9.61
CA GLN A 710 8.05 -18.77 -8.18
C GLN A 710 6.79 -19.45 -7.61
N PRO A 711 6.88 -20.69 -7.12
CA PRO A 711 5.72 -21.40 -6.60
C PRO A 711 5.24 -20.80 -5.29
N ALA A 712 3.92 -20.83 -5.08
CA ALA A 712 3.33 -20.59 -3.77
C ALA A 712 3.84 -21.62 -2.76
N VAL A 713 4.22 -21.14 -1.57
CA VAL A 713 4.78 -21.98 -0.51
C VAL A 713 3.77 -23.08 -0.13
N HIS A 714 4.25 -24.33 -0.05
CA HIS A 714 3.50 -25.57 0.27
C HIS A 714 2.49 -26.09 -0.76
N LEU A 715 2.01 -25.25 -1.69
CA LEU A 715 1.06 -25.67 -2.73
C LEU A 715 1.71 -26.00 -4.06
N HIS A 716 2.98 -25.59 -4.22
CA HIS A 716 3.73 -25.74 -5.48
C HIS A 716 2.96 -25.21 -6.70
N ALA A 717 2.07 -24.25 -6.48
CA ALA A 717 1.25 -23.63 -7.52
C ALA A 717 1.98 -22.41 -8.10
N SER A 718 2.14 -22.39 -9.41
CA SER A 718 2.75 -21.31 -10.19
C SER A 718 2.07 -21.22 -11.55
N TRP A 719 2.36 -20.15 -12.30
CA TRP A 719 1.84 -19.88 -13.65
C TRP A 719 0.33 -19.69 -13.76
N GLU A 720 -0.48 -20.73 -13.52
CA GLU A 720 -1.94 -20.67 -13.63
C GLU A 720 -2.58 -20.10 -12.36
N GLY A 721 -3.79 -19.56 -12.45
CA GLY A 721 -4.62 -19.20 -11.30
C GLY A 721 -5.22 -20.42 -10.61
N TRP A 722 -5.23 -20.44 -9.27
CA TRP A 722 -5.78 -21.52 -8.46
C TRP A 722 -6.75 -21.05 -7.37
N VAL A 723 -7.52 -22.00 -6.85
CA VAL A 723 -8.31 -21.87 -5.63
C VAL A 723 -7.89 -22.94 -4.63
N GLU A 724 -7.56 -22.51 -3.41
CA GLU A 724 -7.28 -23.42 -2.30
C GLU A 724 -8.59 -23.94 -1.72
N VAL A 725 -8.71 -25.26 -1.63
CA VAL A 725 -9.92 -25.94 -1.13
C VAL A 725 -9.53 -26.91 -0.03
N HIS A 726 -10.26 -26.91 1.08
CA HIS A 726 -10.03 -27.89 2.14
C HIS A 726 -10.37 -29.32 1.68
N PRO A 727 -9.54 -30.35 1.99
CA PRO A 727 -9.77 -31.73 1.53
C PRO A 727 -11.14 -32.32 1.86
N LYS A 728 -11.69 -32.02 3.05
CA LYS A 728 -13.05 -32.48 3.41
C LYS A 728 -14.12 -31.88 2.50
N THR A 729 -13.96 -30.61 2.16
CA THR A 729 -14.90 -29.88 1.29
C THR A 729 -14.78 -30.38 -0.14
N ALA A 730 -13.54 -30.60 -0.61
CA ALA A 730 -13.30 -31.18 -1.92
C ALA A 730 -13.88 -32.60 -2.04
N ALA A 731 -13.68 -33.45 -1.03
CA ALA A 731 -14.25 -34.80 -1.00
C ALA A 731 -15.79 -34.79 -1.05
N ALA A 732 -16.43 -33.90 -0.29
CA ALA A 732 -17.89 -33.74 -0.30
C ALA A 732 -18.44 -33.26 -1.66
N LEU A 733 -17.61 -32.54 -2.43
CA LEU A 733 -17.96 -32.01 -3.76
C LEU A 733 -17.44 -32.89 -4.92
N GLY A 734 -16.77 -34.02 -4.64
CA GLY A 734 -16.18 -34.88 -5.66
C GLY A 734 -15.04 -34.22 -6.46
N ILE A 735 -14.33 -33.26 -5.86
CA ILE A 735 -13.22 -32.51 -6.46
C ILE A 735 -11.90 -33.18 -6.06
N ARG A 736 -11.03 -33.42 -7.03
CA ARG A 736 -9.65 -33.89 -6.83
C ARG A 736 -8.67 -32.74 -6.92
N ASP A 737 -7.47 -32.96 -6.40
CA ASP A 737 -6.37 -32.02 -6.60
C ASP A 737 -6.09 -31.86 -8.10
N GLU A 738 -5.76 -30.64 -8.52
CA GLU A 738 -5.59 -30.23 -9.92
C GLU A 738 -6.84 -30.29 -10.82
N ASP A 739 -8.04 -30.59 -10.30
CA ASP A 739 -9.25 -30.48 -11.12
C ASP A 739 -9.50 -29.01 -11.51
N TRP A 740 -10.04 -28.81 -12.72
CA TRP A 740 -10.61 -27.53 -13.07
C TRP A 740 -11.95 -27.35 -12.36
N VAL A 741 -12.13 -26.19 -11.74
CA VAL A 741 -13.36 -25.86 -11.02
C VAL A 741 -13.89 -24.48 -11.40
N TRP A 742 -15.21 -24.36 -11.39
CA TRP A 742 -15.90 -23.07 -11.36
C TRP A 742 -16.03 -22.62 -9.92
N VAL A 743 -15.53 -21.42 -9.63
CA VAL A 743 -15.87 -20.67 -8.43
C VAL A 743 -16.92 -19.65 -8.83
N GLU A 744 -18.09 -19.67 -8.17
CA GLU A 744 -19.24 -18.84 -8.54
C GLU A 744 -19.73 -18.03 -7.33
N SER A 745 -20.09 -16.78 -7.56
CA SER A 745 -20.77 -15.89 -6.62
C SER A 745 -22.08 -15.37 -7.23
N THR A 746 -22.82 -14.53 -6.52
CA THR A 746 -23.99 -13.82 -7.06
C THR A 746 -23.64 -12.89 -8.23
N LYS A 747 -22.39 -12.45 -8.32
CA LYS A 747 -21.92 -11.54 -9.37
C LYS A 747 -21.51 -12.26 -10.64
N GLY A 748 -20.81 -13.38 -10.51
CA GLY A 748 -20.18 -14.03 -11.66
C GLY A 748 -19.49 -15.33 -11.30
N ARG A 749 -18.74 -15.86 -12.27
CA ARG A 749 -17.96 -17.09 -12.10
C ARG A 749 -16.61 -17.00 -12.76
N ILE A 750 -15.63 -17.66 -12.17
CA ILE A 750 -14.27 -17.78 -12.71
C ILE A 750 -13.81 -19.23 -12.70
N LYS A 751 -13.03 -19.61 -13.71
CA LYS A 751 -12.45 -20.96 -13.84
C LYS A 751 -11.03 -20.97 -13.27
N LEU A 752 -10.76 -21.85 -12.33
CA LEU A 752 -9.47 -21.95 -11.64
C LEU A 752 -9.08 -23.41 -11.42
N ARG A 753 -7.79 -23.65 -11.17
CA ARG A 753 -7.26 -24.94 -10.74
C ARG A 753 -7.55 -25.18 -9.25
N ALA A 754 -8.15 -26.30 -8.88
CA ALA A 754 -8.28 -26.67 -7.48
C ALA A 754 -6.93 -27.11 -6.91
N LYS A 755 -6.56 -26.57 -5.75
CA LYS A 755 -5.39 -26.99 -4.96
C LYS A 755 -5.86 -27.40 -3.57
N LEU A 756 -5.69 -28.67 -3.23
CA LEU A 756 -6.12 -29.18 -1.93
C LEU A 756 -5.18 -28.71 -0.83
N TYR A 757 -5.71 -28.01 0.17
CA TYR A 757 -4.93 -27.47 1.27
C TYR A 757 -5.54 -27.84 2.61
N SER A 758 -4.87 -28.68 3.40
CA SER A 758 -5.38 -29.13 4.70
C SER A 758 -5.34 -28.05 5.78
N TRP A 759 -4.56 -26.98 5.59
CA TRP A 759 -4.34 -25.92 6.57
C TRP A 759 -5.20 -24.69 6.29
N THR A 760 -6.46 -24.93 5.98
CA THR A 760 -7.51 -23.91 5.88
C THR A 760 -8.80 -24.44 6.52
N ARG A 761 -9.75 -23.55 6.80
CA ARG A 761 -11.07 -23.95 7.28
C ARG A 761 -11.90 -24.64 6.18
N PRO A 762 -12.72 -25.64 6.51
CA PRO A 762 -13.60 -26.31 5.53
C PRO A 762 -14.66 -25.41 4.88
N ASP A 763 -15.08 -24.36 5.56
CA ASP A 763 -16.13 -23.42 5.11
C ASP A 763 -15.57 -22.22 4.31
N VAL A 764 -14.28 -22.22 3.99
CA VAL A 764 -13.59 -21.10 3.33
C VAL A 764 -12.77 -21.61 2.15
N VAL A 765 -12.71 -20.81 1.09
CA VAL A 765 -11.86 -21.04 -0.08
C VAL A 765 -10.96 -19.83 -0.29
N HIS A 766 -9.74 -20.07 -0.76
CA HIS A 766 -8.75 -18.99 -0.89
C HIS A 766 -8.29 -18.80 -2.32
N ILE A 767 -8.25 -17.55 -2.76
CA ILE A 767 -7.74 -17.20 -4.09
C ILE A 767 -6.68 -16.10 -3.93
N PRO A 768 -5.44 -16.34 -4.40
CA PRO A 768 -4.44 -15.30 -4.46
C PRO A 768 -4.84 -14.20 -5.47
N LEU A 769 -4.77 -12.95 -5.03
CA LEU A 769 -4.80 -11.79 -5.91
C LEU A 769 -3.59 -11.84 -6.83
N PHE A 770 -3.84 -11.82 -8.13
CA PHE A 770 -2.80 -11.95 -9.17
C PHE A 770 -1.98 -13.25 -9.04
N GLY A 771 -2.57 -14.35 -8.56
CA GLY A 771 -1.87 -15.62 -8.32
C GLY A 771 -1.17 -16.22 -9.54
N GLY A 772 -1.69 -15.94 -10.73
CA GLY A 772 -1.12 -16.39 -12.00
C GLY A 772 -1.85 -15.77 -13.19
N GLU A 773 -1.62 -16.36 -14.35
CA GLU A 773 -2.42 -16.22 -15.55
C GLU A 773 -3.85 -16.73 -15.30
N GLY A 774 -4.83 -16.06 -15.90
CA GLY A 774 -6.24 -16.42 -15.77
C GLY A 774 -7.12 -15.30 -15.19
N PRO A 775 -8.35 -15.64 -14.79
CA PRO A 775 -9.35 -14.66 -14.38
C PRO A 775 -9.00 -13.97 -13.07
N ASN A 776 -9.62 -12.83 -12.80
CA ASN A 776 -9.35 -12.04 -11.60
C ASN A 776 -10.38 -12.41 -10.50
N PRO A 777 -9.98 -12.69 -9.25
CA PRO A 777 -10.94 -12.90 -8.16
C PRO A 777 -11.87 -11.72 -7.93
N ASN A 778 -11.49 -10.49 -8.33
CA ASN A 778 -12.36 -9.33 -8.30
C ASN A 778 -13.65 -9.55 -9.10
N ASP A 779 -13.66 -10.43 -10.12
CA ASP A 779 -14.84 -10.75 -10.93
C ASP A 779 -15.93 -11.48 -10.12
N LEU A 780 -15.57 -12.04 -8.96
CA LEU A 780 -16.51 -12.65 -8.01
C LEU A 780 -17.08 -11.66 -6.99
N ILE A 781 -16.43 -10.51 -6.80
CA ILE A 781 -16.68 -9.62 -5.66
C ILE A 781 -17.64 -8.50 -6.04
N ALA A 782 -18.73 -8.35 -5.27
CA ALA A 782 -19.71 -7.30 -5.48
C ALA A 782 -19.09 -5.89 -5.40
N ASN A 783 -19.62 -4.95 -6.17
CA ASN A 783 -19.15 -3.56 -6.17
C ASN A 783 -19.87 -2.75 -5.11
N GLU A 784 -19.54 -3.01 -3.85
CA GLU A 784 -20.11 -2.31 -2.70
C GLU A 784 -19.08 -1.29 -2.18
N PRO A 785 -19.45 -0.03 -1.94
CA PRO A 785 -18.61 0.92 -1.22
C PRO A 785 -18.84 0.81 0.29
N ASP A 786 -17.77 0.88 1.07
CA ASP A 786 -17.86 1.10 2.52
C ASP A 786 -17.99 2.60 2.81
N ILE A 787 -18.92 2.98 3.69
CA ILE A 787 -19.24 4.39 3.98
C ILE A 787 -18.14 5.13 4.75
N PHE A 788 -17.19 4.41 5.35
CA PHE A 788 -16.05 4.98 6.08
C PHE A 788 -14.74 4.89 5.29
N ARG A 789 -14.61 3.92 4.39
CA ARG A 789 -13.39 3.66 3.61
C ARG A 789 -13.46 4.05 2.15
N GLY A 790 -14.66 4.07 1.57
CA GLY A 790 -14.90 4.22 0.13
C GLY A 790 -14.66 2.97 -0.69
N PHE A 791 -14.12 1.91 -0.10
CA PHE A 791 -13.73 0.67 -0.78
C PHE A 791 -14.31 -0.53 -0.02
N GLY A 792 -15.15 -1.35 -0.65
CA GLY A 792 -15.89 -2.40 0.07
C GLY A 792 -15.30 -3.81 0.07
N LEU A 793 -16.22 -4.76 0.27
CA LEU A 793 -15.99 -6.09 0.85
C LEU A 793 -15.24 -7.04 -0.06
N LEU A 794 -13.96 -7.28 0.24
CA LEU A 794 -13.13 -8.22 -0.51
C LEU A 794 -13.01 -9.60 0.14
N ASN A 795 -13.13 -9.66 1.47
CA ASN A 795 -13.10 -10.89 2.24
C ASN A 795 -14.49 -11.09 2.84
N THR A 796 -15.05 -12.29 2.75
CA THR A 796 -16.42 -12.72 3.13
C THR A 796 -17.43 -12.90 1.99
N THR A 797 -17.05 -12.68 0.73
CA THR A 797 -17.96 -12.93 -0.42
C THR A 797 -18.48 -14.37 -0.41
N PRO A 798 -19.81 -14.61 -0.37
CA PRO A 798 -20.38 -15.94 -0.48
C PRO A 798 -20.09 -16.53 -1.87
N VAL A 799 -19.60 -17.77 -1.89
CA VAL A 799 -19.27 -18.49 -3.11
C VAL A 799 -19.68 -19.96 -3.04
N ARG A 800 -19.71 -20.60 -4.19
CA ARG A 800 -19.79 -22.06 -4.34
C ARG A 800 -18.71 -22.54 -5.30
N ILE A 801 -18.30 -23.79 -5.15
CA ILE A 801 -17.36 -24.44 -6.06
C ILE A 801 -18.05 -25.63 -6.73
N ARG A 802 -17.84 -25.77 -8.03
CA ARG A 802 -18.30 -26.92 -8.84
C ARG A 802 -17.19 -27.41 -9.74
N ARG A 803 -17.10 -28.73 -9.91
CA ARG A 803 -16.21 -29.31 -10.91
C ARG A 803 -16.67 -28.90 -12.31
N VAL A 804 -15.70 -28.62 -13.19
CA VAL A 804 -15.94 -28.25 -14.59
C VAL A 804 -16.44 -29.45 -15.39
#